data_AF-A0A3D0QH13-F1
#
_entry.id   AF-A0A3D0QH13-F1
#
_cell.length_a   1.000
_cell.length_b   1.000
_cell.length_c   1.000
_cell.angle_alpha   90.00
_cell.angle_beta   90.00
_cell.angle_gamma   90.00
#
_symmetry.space_group_name_H-M   'P 1'
#
loop_
_entity.id
_entity.type
_entity.pdbx_description
1 polymer ?
#
loop_
_entity_poly.entity_id
_entity_poly.type
_entity_poly.pdbx_seq_one_letter_code
_entity_poly.pdbx_strand_id
1 'polypeptide(L)'
;MTSSMVLSATTTKTFQPVCRLSSRVIQSATLAISPSRTALPETTSGWMRRYDRFFRGLASRSSWTYSISTTGITQRLSNQSRASRVSKTMGLQAIWDSDIGYDILNHSFSNKIRGGTIMKHLLTTLCLLATLCTSLYAQKQVVEVKDYWETNTEGTLNTAVTAAINAGTLSNTVFKLKPYGTYVLTGSIITPAGQTLEITADDPGTTQATAVPMICWTASTAPSKTYLFDIAGAVKMKNVQITWASLDGTRFTSTIRVGDSSTVSGGRCEFENVTFDYVQQASSGAIQPFATHFKGFFKNCYFRNCTDNHFRYYSRAVSVPYAAQGIHTDSLSFENCTFANIGYVYMQEAGNYGDNVFFNHCTFYNVVMFPLESGWWYKMYVTNSLFINTFMYGYIPSAPGGINGGTITIAPIDSGAMGNGFGFTVPFTEQDRRILFANNNYCIEQWLVDWMGYGPNGNPYSIDKHRNRLDDEIPLPMPMLNGVTRTFFDSTDAQGKKVWPYMNKANLDSLNPGFINPPINQDSLKTFLYNKWNDNADLPWEWDPWNGYNQIWPLKENLAYTNTTLQTRAMGGFPLGDLYHWWPAQYTQWKAQAAAENARITSWLMNGKDPLASAVESAEGAIPSEFTLSQNYPNPFNPSTHIRYSVPIRRQVSLKVYNLLGQEVLTLFDGAQQPGNYVATFDGTGLTSGMYFYRLESGNVSITKRLILIK
;
A
#
# COMPACT_ATOMS: atom_id res chain seq x y z
N MET A 1 0.93 60.12 22.64
CA MET A 1 0.54 61.55 22.54
C MET A 1 -0.50 61.67 21.43
N THR A 2 -1.46 62.61 21.54
CA THR A 2 -2.36 63.14 20.48
C THR A 2 -3.02 62.14 19.50
N SER A 3 -4.35 61.94 19.48
CA SER A 3 -5.38 62.86 18.94
C SER A 3 -5.16 63.17 17.45
N SER A 4 -6.12 63.05 16.52
CA SER A 4 -7.60 63.25 16.56
C SER A 4 -8.33 62.26 15.62
N MET A 5 -9.62 61.87 15.78
CA MET A 5 -10.88 62.62 15.54
C MET A 5 -10.99 63.23 14.11
N VAL A 6 -12.13 63.24 13.38
CA VAL A 6 -13.57 63.30 13.82
C VAL A 6 -14.57 62.88 12.69
N LEU A 7 -15.78 62.41 13.05
CA LEU A 7 -17.17 62.39 12.42
C LEU A 7 -17.39 62.60 10.88
N SER A 8 -18.56 62.34 10.22
CA SER A 8 -19.92 61.77 10.47
C SER A 8 -20.58 61.51 9.08
N ALA A 9 -21.28 60.42 8.75
CA ALA A 9 -22.58 59.91 9.25
C ALA A 9 -23.85 60.71 8.83
N THR A 10 -24.68 60.13 7.94
CA THR A 10 -26.11 60.49 7.79
C THR A 10 -26.99 59.30 7.38
N THR A 11 -28.13 59.21 8.06
CA THR A 11 -29.27 58.26 7.96
C THR A 11 -29.96 58.19 6.58
N THR A 12 -30.76 57.17 6.24
CA THR A 12 -32.19 57.01 6.68
C THR A 12 -32.73 55.57 6.55
N LYS A 13 -33.76 55.23 7.35
CA LYS A 13 -34.54 53.95 7.36
C LYS A 13 -35.59 53.95 6.20
N THR A 14 -36.35 52.90 5.85
CA THR A 14 -37.36 52.14 6.66
C THR A 14 -37.96 50.89 5.97
N PHE A 15 -38.27 49.86 6.79
CA PHE A 15 -39.33 48.81 6.69
C PHE A 15 -39.46 47.84 5.47
N GLN A 16 -39.13 46.56 5.70
CA GLN A 16 -39.98 45.33 5.77
C GLN A 16 -41.22 45.12 4.83
N PRO A 17 -41.73 43.86 4.60
CA PRO A 17 -41.59 42.66 5.46
C PRO A 17 -41.26 41.30 4.78
N VAL A 18 -41.20 40.28 5.65
CA VAL A 18 -40.87 38.84 5.49
C VAL A 18 -41.96 38.02 4.77
N CYS A 19 -41.60 37.05 3.89
CA CYS A 19 -42.05 35.64 4.03
C CYS A 19 -41.27 34.58 3.20
N ARG A 20 -41.51 33.32 3.56
CA ARG A 20 -40.78 32.06 3.27
C ARG A 20 -40.98 31.44 1.86
N LEU A 21 -40.12 30.43 1.58
CA LEU A 21 -40.39 29.07 1.01
C LEU A 21 -39.90 28.67 -0.41
N SER A 22 -39.22 27.50 -0.41
CA SER A 22 -39.24 26.37 -1.35
C SER A 22 -38.70 26.42 -2.80
N SER A 23 -37.66 25.58 -3.01
CA SER A 23 -37.56 24.48 -3.99
C SER A 23 -37.28 24.69 -5.50
N ARG A 24 -36.21 24.00 -5.94
CA ARG A 24 -36.02 23.18 -7.17
C ARG A 24 -36.00 23.84 -8.58
N VAL A 25 -34.83 23.67 -9.21
CA VAL A 25 -34.58 23.01 -10.53
C VAL A 25 -35.48 23.35 -11.74
N ILE A 26 -34.86 23.85 -12.84
CA ILE A 26 -34.97 23.30 -14.21
C ILE A 26 -33.88 23.88 -15.13
N GLN A 27 -33.53 23.18 -16.22
CA GLN A 27 -32.49 23.53 -17.20
C GLN A 27 -33.07 24.28 -18.42
N SER A 28 -32.28 25.16 -19.04
CA SER A 28 -32.36 25.60 -20.46
C SER A 28 -31.29 26.70 -20.72
N ALA A 29 -30.78 26.95 -21.94
CA ALA A 29 -30.86 26.21 -23.19
C ALA A 29 -29.66 26.52 -24.12
N THR A 30 -29.23 25.49 -24.86
CA THR A 30 -28.98 25.47 -26.32
C THR A 30 -28.32 26.66 -27.04
N LEU A 31 -27.21 26.37 -27.73
CA LEU A 31 -27.08 26.76 -29.16
C LEU A 31 -26.20 25.75 -29.90
N ALA A 32 -26.59 25.39 -31.12
CA ALA A 32 -25.93 24.38 -31.94
C ALA A 32 -25.90 24.83 -33.42
N ILE A 33 -24.91 24.34 -34.18
CA ILE A 33 -24.88 24.46 -35.64
C ILE A 33 -24.61 23.07 -36.24
N SER A 34 -25.46 22.67 -37.18
CA SER A 34 -25.17 21.64 -38.18
C SER A 34 -25.51 22.22 -39.56
N PRO A 35 -25.13 21.54 -40.65
CA PRO A 35 -26.22 20.93 -41.41
C PRO A 35 -25.84 19.57 -42.04
N SER A 36 -26.56 18.50 -41.63
CA SER A 36 -27.53 17.81 -42.51
C SER A 36 -26.94 16.66 -43.36
N ARG A 37 -27.71 15.70 -43.92
CA ARG A 37 -29.18 15.59 -44.07
C ARG A 37 -29.58 14.11 -44.28
N THR A 38 -30.71 13.66 -43.71
CA THR A 38 -31.70 12.64 -44.22
C THR A 38 -31.24 11.26 -44.77
N ALA A 39 -31.93 10.13 -44.54
CA ALA A 39 -33.19 9.84 -43.81
C ALA A 39 -33.32 8.34 -43.42
N LEU A 40 -34.39 8.02 -42.67
CA LEU A 40 -34.88 6.69 -42.23
C LEU A 40 -35.85 6.07 -43.28
N PRO A 41 -36.53 4.90 -43.07
CA PRO A 41 -36.48 3.89 -41.99
C PRO A 41 -36.38 2.41 -42.48
N GLU A 42 -36.38 1.44 -41.54
CA GLU A 42 -37.15 0.15 -41.48
C GLU A 42 -36.42 -0.94 -40.64
N THR A 43 -36.89 -1.28 -39.44
CA THR A 43 -37.86 -2.33 -38.99
C THR A 43 -37.25 -3.68 -38.52
N THR A 44 -37.43 -3.94 -37.21
CA THR A 44 -37.65 -5.25 -36.54
C THR A 44 -36.92 -6.54 -37.00
N SER A 45 -35.93 -6.95 -36.20
CA SER A 45 -35.73 -8.33 -35.65
C SER A 45 -35.97 -9.58 -36.52
N GLY A 46 -34.91 -10.35 -36.82
CA GLY A 46 -35.04 -11.68 -37.45
C GLY A 46 -33.80 -12.59 -37.43
N TRP A 47 -33.81 -13.59 -36.55
CA TRP A 47 -33.16 -14.92 -36.62
C TRP A 47 -32.08 -15.26 -37.70
N MET A 48 -30.85 -15.47 -37.21
CA MET A 48 -30.17 -16.79 -37.19
C MET A 48 -29.58 -17.46 -38.48
N ARG A 49 -28.22 -17.52 -38.51
CA ARG A 49 -27.31 -18.59 -39.03
C ARG A 49 -27.03 -18.79 -40.55
N ARG A 50 -25.74 -19.08 -40.81
CA ARG A 50 -25.12 -19.89 -41.92
C ARG A 50 -25.12 -19.29 -43.34
N TYR A 51 -24.23 -19.68 -44.27
CA TYR A 51 -22.80 -20.14 -44.25
C TYR A 51 -22.30 -20.19 -45.73
N ASP A 52 -20.97 -20.16 -45.94
CA ASP A 52 -20.22 -20.56 -47.16
C ASP A 52 -20.64 -20.13 -48.61
N ARG A 53 -19.76 -19.33 -49.25
CA ARG A 53 -19.00 -19.75 -50.45
C ARG A 53 -17.82 -18.76 -50.67
N PHE A 54 -16.53 -19.09 -50.82
CA PHE A 54 -15.71 -20.21 -51.31
C PHE A 54 -15.03 -19.95 -52.68
N PHE A 55 -13.83 -19.33 -52.59
CA PHE A 55 -12.64 -19.44 -53.48
C PHE A 55 -12.47 -18.68 -54.83
N ARG A 56 -11.28 -18.05 -54.92
CA ARG A 56 -10.40 -17.72 -56.09
C ARG A 56 -10.66 -16.42 -56.89
N GLY A 57 -9.64 -15.60 -57.20
CA GLY A 57 -8.25 -15.58 -56.69
C GLY A 57 -7.20 -14.89 -57.60
N LEU A 58 -5.93 -14.92 -57.14
CA LEU A 58 -4.66 -14.61 -57.85
C LEU A 58 -4.35 -13.12 -58.16
N ALA A 59 -3.08 -12.66 -58.31
CA ALA A 59 -1.79 -13.07 -57.69
C ALA A 59 -0.61 -12.12 -58.06
N SER A 60 0.20 -11.70 -57.08
CA SER A 60 1.63 -11.32 -57.18
C SER A 60 2.20 -11.15 -55.75
N ARG A 61 3.25 -11.86 -55.31
CA ARG A 61 4.71 -11.63 -55.51
C ARG A 61 5.18 -10.26 -55.01
N SER A 62 6.26 -10.14 -54.24
CA SER A 62 7.48 -10.99 -54.17
C SER A 62 7.99 -11.29 -52.75
N SER A 63 9.04 -12.12 -52.66
CA SER A 63 9.74 -12.52 -51.43
C SER A 63 11.25 -12.67 -51.69
N TRP A 64 12.07 -12.67 -50.62
CA TRP A 64 13.49 -13.03 -50.67
C TRP A 64 13.84 -14.01 -49.53
N THR A 65 14.76 -14.92 -49.82
CA THR A 65 15.31 -15.91 -48.89
C THR A 65 16.79 -16.16 -49.21
N TYR A 66 17.55 -16.61 -48.22
CA TYR A 66 18.88 -17.21 -48.40
C TYR A 66 18.97 -18.51 -47.59
N SER A 67 19.87 -19.41 -47.98
CA SER A 67 19.95 -20.79 -47.48
C SER A 67 21.39 -21.30 -47.43
N ILE A 68 21.63 -22.39 -46.69
CA ILE A 68 22.83 -23.25 -46.73
C ILE A 68 22.50 -24.63 -46.10
N SER A 69 23.24 -25.68 -46.44
CA SER A 69 23.04 -27.09 -45.99
C SER A 69 24.39 -27.84 -46.03
N THR A 70 24.59 -29.08 -45.53
CA THR A 70 23.70 -30.14 -44.99
C THR A 70 24.06 -30.43 -43.50
N THR A 71 23.84 -31.54 -42.79
CA THR A 71 23.33 -32.94 -42.98
C THR A 71 22.68 -33.38 -41.63
N GLY A 72 22.23 -34.61 -41.31
CA GLY A 72 22.20 -35.92 -41.99
C GLY A 72 21.85 -37.07 -41.02
N ILE A 73 21.67 -38.30 -41.55
CA ILE A 73 21.39 -39.57 -40.82
C ILE A 73 20.02 -39.68 -40.12
N THR A 74 19.36 -40.82 -40.34
CA THR A 74 18.02 -41.16 -39.85
C THR A 74 18.04 -42.55 -39.20
N GLN A 75 17.41 -42.73 -38.03
CA GLN A 75 16.86 -44.04 -37.64
C GLN A 75 15.63 -43.92 -36.71
N ARG A 76 14.89 -45.03 -36.57
CA ARG A 76 13.56 -45.14 -35.95
C ARG A 76 13.63 -45.89 -34.61
N LEU A 77 12.45 -46.03 -33.99
CA LEU A 77 12.05 -46.97 -32.92
C LEU A 77 12.34 -46.50 -31.48
N SER A 78 11.50 -46.81 -30.47
CA SER A 78 10.07 -47.16 -30.44
C SER A 78 9.55 -47.13 -29.00
N ASN A 79 8.23 -47.00 -28.79
CA ASN A 79 7.60 -47.08 -27.46
C ASN A 79 7.94 -48.37 -26.69
N GLN A 80 8.18 -48.26 -25.38
CA GLN A 80 7.59 -49.19 -24.40
C GLN A 80 7.48 -48.55 -22.99
N SER A 81 6.86 -49.26 -22.05
CA SER A 81 6.23 -48.68 -20.85
C SER A 81 6.45 -49.52 -19.58
N ARG A 82 5.90 -49.01 -18.45
CA ARG A 82 6.03 -49.49 -17.04
C ARG A 82 7.36 -49.06 -16.38
N ALA A 83 7.44 -48.42 -15.20
CA ALA A 83 6.61 -48.31 -13.98
C ALA A 83 6.84 -49.38 -12.90
N SER A 84 7.38 -48.96 -11.75
CA SER A 84 7.04 -49.44 -10.40
C SER A 84 7.63 -48.51 -9.32
N ARG A 85 7.16 -48.62 -8.07
CA ARG A 85 7.64 -47.86 -6.89
C ARG A 85 8.48 -48.77 -5.99
N VAL A 86 9.46 -48.20 -5.27
CA VAL A 86 9.76 -48.55 -3.86
C VAL A 86 10.24 -47.28 -3.14
N SER A 87 9.94 -47.13 -1.85
CA SER A 87 10.49 -46.08 -0.96
C SER A 87 11.08 -46.69 0.32
N LYS A 88 12.14 -46.04 0.83
CA LYS A 88 12.63 -45.98 2.23
C LYS A 88 13.86 -45.07 2.22
N THR A 89 14.01 -43.97 2.96
CA THR A 89 13.66 -43.58 4.35
C THR A 89 14.82 -43.80 5.33
N MET A 90 15.55 -42.70 5.57
CA MET A 90 16.28 -42.30 6.78
C MET A 90 17.49 -43.11 7.29
N GLY A 91 18.59 -42.36 7.49
CA GLY A 91 19.74 -42.63 8.36
C GLY A 91 20.43 -41.29 8.64
N LEU A 92 20.82 -41.01 9.88
CA LEU A 92 21.30 -39.69 10.33
C LEU A 92 22.58 -39.84 11.18
N GLN A 93 23.25 -38.71 11.44
CA GLN A 93 24.49 -38.53 12.22
C GLN A 93 25.81 -38.92 11.51
N ALA A 94 26.99 -38.37 11.87
CA ALA A 94 27.42 -36.97 12.13
C ALA A 94 28.95 -36.94 12.43
N ILE A 95 29.51 -35.72 12.61
CA ILE A 95 30.77 -35.37 13.32
C ILE A 95 32.12 -35.44 12.54
N TRP A 96 32.57 -34.22 12.16
CA TRP A 96 33.92 -33.62 12.21
C TRP A 96 35.07 -34.04 11.27
N ASP A 97 35.55 -33.03 10.53
CA ASP A 97 36.92 -32.48 10.45
C ASP A 97 38.15 -33.41 10.33
N SER A 98 38.85 -33.33 9.19
CA SER A 98 40.17 -32.66 9.07
C SER A 98 40.76 -32.77 7.65
N ASP A 99 41.85 -32.03 7.38
CA ASP A 99 42.53 -31.89 6.08
C ASP A 99 43.32 -33.13 5.61
N ILE A 100 44.02 -32.97 4.46
CA ILE A 100 44.88 -33.93 3.74
C ILE A 100 44.07 -34.85 2.80
N GLY A 101 44.47 -35.11 1.55
CA GLY A 101 45.65 -34.64 0.78
C GLY A 101 45.92 -35.57 -0.41
N TYR A 102 46.50 -35.03 -1.48
CA TYR A 102 46.62 -35.64 -2.82
C TYR A 102 47.17 -37.09 -2.95
N ASP A 103 46.74 -37.72 -4.04
CA ASP A 103 47.38 -38.80 -4.83
C ASP A 103 47.66 -40.20 -4.22
N ILE A 104 46.84 -41.18 -4.64
CA ILE A 104 47.36 -42.47 -5.15
C ILE A 104 46.66 -42.85 -6.48
N LEU A 105 47.47 -42.82 -7.54
CA LEU A 105 47.46 -43.56 -8.83
C LEU A 105 46.20 -44.37 -9.24
N ASN A 106 45.58 -44.10 -10.40
CA ASN A 106 46.01 -44.44 -11.78
C ASN A 106 46.08 -45.94 -12.16
N HIS A 107 45.01 -46.41 -12.83
CA HIS A 107 45.01 -47.35 -13.97
C HIS A 107 43.60 -47.26 -14.62
N SER A 108 43.38 -47.28 -15.95
CA SER A 108 44.29 -47.40 -17.11
C SER A 108 43.64 -46.82 -18.40
N PHE A 109 44.36 -46.89 -19.53
CA PHE A 109 43.91 -46.72 -20.93
C PHE A 109 43.58 -45.32 -21.50
N SER A 110 44.66 -44.59 -21.79
CA SER A 110 44.95 -43.91 -23.07
C SER A 110 43.89 -43.94 -24.20
N ASN A 111 43.31 -42.77 -24.53
CA ASN A 111 43.10 -42.30 -25.92
C ASN A 111 42.52 -40.86 -25.98
N LYS A 112 43.33 -39.78 -25.96
CA LYS A 112 42.79 -38.40 -26.14
C LYS A 112 43.73 -37.25 -26.57
N ILE A 113 44.83 -37.53 -27.29
CA ILE A 113 45.86 -36.50 -27.61
C ILE A 113 45.35 -35.35 -28.53
N ARG A 114 44.25 -35.51 -29.29
CA ARG A 114 43.67 -34.43 -30.11
C ARG A 114 42.71 -33.47 -29.38
N GLY A 115 42.34 -33.73 -28.12
CA GLY A 115 41.41 -32.87 -27.37
C GLY A 115 42.05 -31.65 -26.71
N GLY A 116 43.31 -31.77 -26.27
CA GLY A 116 43.96 -30.79 -25.39
C GLY A 116 44.13 -29.39 -26.01
N THR A 117 44.57 -29.32 -27.27
CA THR A 117 44.82 -28.04 -27.95
C THR A 117 43.53 -27.27 -28.19
N ILE A 118 42.48 -27.97 -28.66
CA ILE A 118 41.15 -27.38 -28.90
C ILE A 118 40.56 -26.87 -27.58
N MET A 119 40.60 -27.65 -26.50
CA MET A 119 40.03 -27.23 -25.23
C MET A 119 40.83 -26.08 -24.58
N LYS A 120 42.17 -26.04 -24.74
CA LYS A 120 42.97 -24.87 -24.35
C LYS A 120 42.61 -23.62 -25.15
N HIS A 121 42.43 -23.73 -26.47
CA HIS A 121 42.01 -22.59 -27.31
C HIS A 121 40.59 -22.13 -26.98
N LEU A 122 39.67 -23.06 -26.66
CA LEU A 122 38.32 -22.74 -26.22
C LEU A 122 38.35 -21.99 -24.88
N LEU A 123 39.20 -22.42 -23.94
CA LEU A 123 39.40 -21.76 -22.65
C LEU A 123 40.04 -20.38 -22.78
N THR A 124 41.10 -20.20 -23.58
CA THR A 124 41.67 -18.85 -23.78
C THR A 124 40.71 -17.94 -24.54
N THR A 125 39.91 -18.45 -25.49
CA THR A 125 38.87 -17.65 -26.16
C THR A 125 37.74 -17.29 -25.21
N LEU A 126 37.33 -18.20 -24.32
CA LEU A 126 36.33 -17.93 -23.27
C LEU A 126 36.85 -16.94 -22.22
N CYS A 127 38.12 -17.03 -21.81
CA CYS A 127 38.74 -16.04 -20.93
C CYS A 127 38.88 -14.68 -21.62
N LEU A 128 39.28 -14.63 -22.90
CA LEU A 128 39.33 -13.39 -23.68
C LEU A 128 37.94 -12.77 -23.83
N LEU A 129 36.92 -13.57 -24.16
CA LEU A 129 35.52 -13.12 -24.20
C LEU A 129 35.04 -12.63 -22.83
N ALA A 130 35.37 -13.32 -21.74
CA ALA A 130 35.04 -12.87 -20.38
C ALA A 130 35.71 -11.53 -20.06
N THR A 131 37.00 -11.36 -20.38
CA THR A 131 37.71 -10.07 -20.19
C THR A 131 37.15 -8.96 -21.07
N LEU A 132 36.77 -9.27 -22.32
CA LEU A 132 36.13 -8.33 -23.24
C LEU A 132 34.73 -7.93 -22.76
N CYS A 133 33.94 -8.86 -22.22
CA CYS A 133 32.67 -8.58 -21.58
C CYS A 133 32.84 -7.69 -20.33
N THR A 134 33.87 -7.91 -19.51
CA THR A 134 34.16 -7.01 -18.38
C THR A 134 34.66 -5.63 -18.83
N SER A 135 35.34 -5.51 -19.98
CA SER A 135 35.75 -4.21 -20.55
C SER A 135 34.68 -3.53 -21.41
N LEU A 136 33.52 -4.16 -21.63
CA LEU A 136 32.39 -3.60 -22.40
C LEU A 136 31.26 -3.06 -21.53
N TYR A 137 31.32 -3.26 -20.21
CA TYR A 137 30.64 -2.34 -19.29
C TYR A 137 31.39 -1.00 -19.27
N ALA A 138 30.93 -0.07 -20.10
CA ALA A 138 31.35 1.32 -19.99
C ALA A 138 30.96 1.83 -18.59
N GLN A 139 31.97 2.04 -17.73
CA GLN A 139 31.76 2.57 -16.38
C GLN A 139 31.07 3.94 -16.50
N LYS A 140 29.92 4.10 -15.85
CA LYS A 140 29.20 5.38 -15.88
C LYS A 140 30.08 6.51 -15.36
N GLN A 141 30.02 7.66 -16.03
CA GLN A 141 30.68 8.87 -15.59
C GLN A 141 30.04 9.36 -14.30
N VAL A 142 30.80 9.41 -13.21
CA VAL A 142 30.35 10.06 -11.97
C VAL A 142 30.59 11.56 -12.08
N VAL A 143 29.58 12.36 -11.74
CA VAL A 143 29.64 13.81 -11.62
C VAL A 143 29.31 14.17 -10.18
N GLU A 144 30.33 14.56 -9.41
CA GLU A 144 30.17 15.09 -8.06
C GLU A 144 29.50 16.48 -8.15
N VAL A 145 28.23 16.57 -7.75
CA VAL A 145 27.48 17.83 -7.82
C VAL A 145 27.81 18.67 -6.61
N LYS A 146 28.23 19.92 -6.84
CA LYS A 146 28.55 20.86 -5.77
C LYS A 146 27.30 21.34 -5.04
N ASP A 147 27.35 21.34 -3.71
CA ASP A 147 26.23 21.77 -2.86
C ASP A 147 26.19 23.29 -2.67
N TYR A 148 25.05 23.78 -2.20
CA TYR A 148 24.79 25.20 -1.99
C TYR A 148 25.77 25.85 -0.99
N TRP A 149 26.16 25.16 0.09
CA TRP A 149 27.06 25.71 1.11
C TRP A 149 28.53 25.71 0.67
N GLU A 150 28.91 24.82 -0.26
CA GLU A 150 30.23 24.88 -0.92
C GLU A 150 30.37 26.02 -1.96
N THR A 151 29.26 26.57 -2.47
CA THR A 151 29.27 27.46 -3.65
C THR A 151 28.51 28.78 -3.49
N ASN A 152 27.72 28.93 -2.42
CA ASN A 152 26.72 29.99 -2.23
C ASN A 152 25.81 30.21 -3.48
N THR A 153 25.53 29.14 -4.23
CA THR A 153 24.89 29.18 -5.54
C THR A 153 23.76 28.16 -5.63
N GLU A 154 22.54 28.60 -5.96
CA GLU A 154 21.41 27.71 -6.23
C GLU A 154 21.50 27.11 -7.65
N GLY A 155 20.82 26.00 -7.90
CA GLY A 155 20.67 25.43 -9.25
C GLY A 155 21.88 24.63 -9.76
N THR A 156 22.82 24.25 -8.88
CA THR A 156 23.98 23.43 -9.24
C THR A 156 23.58 22.09 -9.86
N LEU A 157 22.57 21.42 -9.30
CA LEU A 157 22.02 20.18 -9.83
C LEU A 157 21.28 20.38 -11.16
N ASN A 158 20.49 21.45 -11.30
CA ASN A 158 19.89 21.82 -12.59
C ASN A 158 20.96 21.99 -13.68
N THR A 159 22.05 22.69 -13.35
CA THR A 159 23.17 22.97 -14.26
C THR A 159 23.90 21.69 -14.66
N ALA A 160 24.20 20.81 -13.70
CA ALA A 160 24.87 19.54 -13.94
C ALA A 160 24.05 18.60 -14.84
N VAL A 161 22.74 18.45 -14.57
CA VAL A 161 21.85 17.63 -15.40
C VAL A 161 21.68 18.21 -16.81
N THR A 162 21.51 19.54 -16.92
CA THR A 162 21.41 20.24 -18.22
C THR A 162 22.68 20.06 -19.05
N ALA A 163 23.87 20.10 -18.43
CA ALA A 163 25.13 19.86 -19.12
C ALA A 163 25.22 18.43 -19.70
N ALA A 164 24.81 17.41 -18.95
CA ALA A 164 24.79 16.02 -19.42
C ALA A 164 23.73 15.76 -20.50
N ILE A 165 22.59 16.46 -20.45
CA ILE A 165 21.59 16.44 -21.51
C ILE A 165 22.18 17.03 -22.80
N ASN A 166 22.80 18.21 -22.72
CA ASN A 166 23.39 18.89 -23.87
C ASN A 166 24.59 18.12 -24.47
N ALA A 167 25.33 17.37 -23.64
CA ALA A 167 26.40 16.48 -24.08
C ALA A 167 25.90 15.12 -24.63
N GLY A 168 24.60 14.81 -24.48
CA GLY A 168 24.02 13.51 -24.84
C GLY A 168 24.44 12.36 -23.91
N THR A 169 25.03 12.65 -22.75
CA THR A 169 25.60 11.65 -21.83
C THR A 169 24.68 11.20 -20.71
N LEU A 170 23.51 11.83 -20.52
CA LEU A 170 22.65 11.68 -19.32
C LEU A 170 22.52 10.22 -18.81
N SER A 171 22.09 9.29 -19.66
CA SER A 171 21.91 7.86 -19.27
C SER A 171 23.20 7.16 -18.81
N ASN A 172 24.36 7.67 -19.22
CA ASN A 172 25.70 7.18 -18.87
C ASN A 172 26.34 8.01 -17.74
N THR A 173 25.63 8.99 -17.18
CA THR A 173 26.08 9.85 -16.08
C THR A 173 25.38 9.45 -14.78
N VAL A 174 26.11 9.50 -13.66
CA VAL A 174 25.58 9.40 -12.30
C VAL A 174 25.90 10.71 -11.57
N PHE A 175 24.87 11.42 -11.11
CA PHE A 175 25.04 12.61 -10.29
C PHE A 175 25.21 12.18 -8.85
N LYS A 176 26.45 12.21 -8.37
CA LYS A 176 26.73 11.94 -6.96
C LYS A 176 26.54 13.21 -6.15
N LEU A 177 25.75 13.10 -5.09
CA LEU A 177 25.50 14.12 -4.09
C LEU A 177 26.33 13.81 -2.85
N LYS A 178 26.90 14.87 -2.26
CA LYS A 178 27.72 14.80 -1.05
C LYS A 178 26.84 14.56 0.18
N PRO A 179 27.21 13.68 1.14
CA PRO A 179 26.50 13.53 2.41
C PRO A 179 26.29 14.88 3.13
N TYR A 180 25.09 15.08 3.67
CA TYR A 180 24.61 16.34 4.26
C TYR A 180 24.65 17.57 3.31
N GLY A 181 24.86 17.37 2.00
CA GLY A 181 24.78 18.43 1.00
C GLY A 181 23.37 18.96 0.80
N THR A 182 23.26 20.23 0.40
CA THR A 182 21.99 20.91 0.11
C THR A 182 21.94 21.33 -1.35
N TYR A 183 20.90 20.90 -2.07
CA TYR A 183 20.75 21.07 -3.52
C TYR A 183 19.45 21.78 -3.86
N VAL A 184 19.55 23.11 -3.90
CA VAL A 184 18.43 24.01 -4.16
C VAL A 184 18.12 24.04 -5.66
N LEU A 185 16.91 23.64 -6.05
CA LEU A 185 16.45 23.66 -7.44
C LEU A 185 15.93 25.05 -7.83
N THR A 186 16.45 25.58 -8.94
CA THR A 186 16.04 26.87 -9.54
C THR A 186 15.02 26.71 -10.67
N GLY A 187 14.57 25.48 -10.94
CA GLY A 187 13.56 25.13 -11.94
C GLY A 187 13.34 23.62 -12.01
N SER A 188 12.35 23.17 -12.77
CA SER A 188 12.10 21.73 -13.01
C SER A 188 13.29 21.07 -13.72
N ILE A 189 13.68 19.87 -13.28
CA ILE A 189 14.61 19.03 -14.03
C ILE A 189 13.81 18.19 -15.02
N ILE A 190 13.90 18.53 -16.32
CA ILE A 190 13.16 17.88 -17.40
C ILE A 190 14.10 16.93 -18.15
N THR A 191 13.80 15.63 -18.17
CA THR A 191 14.67 14.63 -18.84
C THR A 191 14.16 14.28 -20.24
N PRO A 192 15.01 14.18 -21.27
CA PRO A 192 14.59 13.81 -22.62
C PRO A 192 13.98 12.40 -22.71
N ALA A 193 13.19 12.21 -23.78
CA ALA A 193 12.53 10.95 -24.11
C ALA A 193 13.46 9.73 -24.04
N GLY A 194 13.11 8.74 -23.22
CA GLY A 194 13.85 7.47 -23.12
C GLY A 194 15.25 7.54 -22.50
N GLN A 195 15.67 8.70 -21.96
CA GLN A 195 16.92 8.81 -21.21
C GLN A 195 16.70 8.45 -19.72
N THR A 196 17.79 8.12 -19.01
CA THR A 196 17.76 7.79 -17.58
C THR A 196 18.51 8.86 -16.78
N LEU A 197 17.82 9.55 -15.87
CA LEU A 197 18.45 10.36 -14.83
C LEU A 197 18.82 9.47 -13.64
N GLU A 198 20.07 9.49 -13.19
CA GLU A 198 20.55 8.70 -12.05
C GLU A 198 21.24 9.61 -11.02
N ILE A 199 20.67 9.71 -9.83
CA ILE A 199 21.17 10.52 -8.71
C ILE A 199 21.49 9.57 -7.54
N THR A 200 22.62 9.76 -6.86
CA THR A 200 22.99 8.90 -5.72
C THR A 200 23.75 9.66 -4.66
N ALA A 201 23.77 9.16 -3.43
CA ALA A 201 24.73 9.54 -2.39
C ALA A 201 25.33 8.29 -1.74
N ASP A 202 26.35 8.46 -0.90
CA ASP A 202 26.87 7.35 -0.08
C ASP A 202 25.82 6.87 0.94
N ASP A 203 25.92 5.62 1.41
CA ASP A 203 24.96 5.07 2.39
C ASP A 203 25.04 5.86 3.72
N PRO A 204 23.90 6.27 4.31
CA PRO A 204 23.91 7.18 5.45
C PRO A 204 24.39 6.50 6.75
N GLY A 205 25.06 7.29 7.59
CA GLY A 205 25.54 6.88 8.90
C GLY A 205 24.65 7.39 10.05
N THR A 206 25.13 7.29 11.28
CA THR A 206 24.39 7.67 12.50
C THR A 206 24.63 9.13 12.96
N THR A 207 25.22 9.96 12.12
CA THR A 207 25.61 11.36 12.48
C THR A 207 25.17 12.36 11.42
N GLN A 208 25.01 13.64 11.80
CA GLN A 208 24.63 14.71 10.87
C GLN A 208 25.56 14.83 9.65
N ALA A 209 26.88 14.68 9.82
CA ALA A 209 27.86 14.73 8.73
C ALA A 209 27.75 13.53 7.75
N THR A 210 26.96 12.52 8.12
CA THR A 210 26.67 11.31 7.33
C THR A 210 25.19 11.20 6.98
N ALA A 211 24.44 12.32 7.04
CA ALA A 211 23.05 12.38 6.64
C ALA A 211 22.88 12.24 5.11
N VAL A 212 21.70 11.81 4.68
CA VAL A 212 21.30 11.91 3.26
C VAL A 212 21.27 13.39 2.82
N PRO A 213 21.75 13.75 1.62
CA PRO A 213 21.62 15.10 1.10
C PRO A 213 20.18 15.49 0.78
N MET A 214 19.87 16.78 0.96
CA MET A 214 18.58 17.38 0.65
C MET A 214 18.54 17.93 -0.78
N ILE A 215 17.51 17.57 -1.53
CA ILE A 215 17.04 18.27 -2.73
C ILE A 215 15.79 19.08 -2.32
N CYS A 216 15.79 20.39 -2.55
CA CYS A 216 14.71 21.29 -2.14
C CYS A 216 14.44 22.36 -3.22
N TRP A 217 13.40 23.18 -3.05
CA TRP A 217 13.12 24.30 -3.94
C TRP A 217 13.90 25.57 -3.57
N THR A 218 14.17 26.43 -4.54
CA THR A 218 14.48 27.87 -4.29
C THR A 218 13.32 28.56 -3.58
N ALA A 219 13.60 29.53 -2.72
CA ALA A 219 12.57 30.41 -2.17
C ALA A 219 12.00 31.36 -3.25
N SER A 220 12.73 31.60 -4.33
CA SER A 220 12.29 32.46 -5.45
C SER A 220 10.96 32.00 -6.04
N THR A 221 10.08 32.96 -6.34
CA THR A 221 8.78 32.75 -7.01
C THR A 221 8.87 32.81 -8.54
N ALA A 222 10.05 33.11 -9.09
CA ALA A 222 10.26 33.24 -10.54
C ALA A 222 10.11 31.94 -11.36
N PRO A 223 10.61 30.77 -10.94
CA PRO A 223 10.45 29.54 -11.73
C PRO A 223 9.06 28.91 -11.54
N SER A 224 8.56 28.24 -12.57
CA SER A 224 7.43 27.33 -12.41
C SER A 224 7.84 26.16 -11.51
N LYS A 225 7.03 25.89 -10.48
CA LYS A 225 7.26 24.82 -9.51
C LYS A 225 6.35 23.59 -9.70
N THR A 226 5.61 23.52 -10.81
CA THR A 226 4.65 22.41 -11.08
C THR A 226 5.28 21.03 -10.91
N TYR A 227 6.52 20.86 -11.36
CA TYR A 227 7.29 19.64 -11.22
C TYR A 227 8.68 19.94 -10.63
N LEU A 228 9.13 19.14 -9.65
CA LEU A 228 10.54 19.07 -9.26
C LEU A 228 11.34 18.41 -10.40
N PHE A 229 10.79 17.31 -10.90
CA PHE A 229 11.32 16.51 -11.99
C PHE A 229 10.18 16.15 -12.94
N ASP A 230 10.36 16.36 -14.24
CA ASP A 230 9.42 15.93 -15.29
C ASP A 230 10.12 14.90 -16.18
N ILE A 231 9.84 13.63 -15.92
CA ILE A 231 10.60 12.47 -16.38
C ILE A 231 9.88 11.82 -17.56
N ALA A 232 10.33 12.13 -18.78
CA ALA A 232 9.85 11.52 -20.02
C ALA A 232 10.56 10.17 -20.37
N GLY A 233 10.97 9.42 -19.34
CA GLY A 233 11.83 8.25 -19.49
C GLY A 233 12.02 7.50 -18.17
N ALA A 234 13.25 7.42 -17.68
CA ALA A 234 13.55 6.79 -16.41
C ALA A 234 14.22 7.74 -15.41
N VAL A 235 13.87 7.59 -14.13
CA VAL A 235 14.59 8.20 -13.02
C VAL A 235 15.00 7.14 -12.00
N LYS A 236 16.23 7.25 -11.51
CA LYS A 236 16.78 6.47 -10.40
C LYS A 236 17.31 7.42 -9.35
N MET A 237 16.90 7.27 -8.10
CA MET A 237 17.54 7.98 -6.99
C MET A 237 17.86 7.04 -5.82
N LYS A 238 19.05 7.17 -5.24
CA LYS A 238 19.45 6.42 -4.04
C LYS A 238 20.04 7.33 -2.95
N ASN A 239 19.70 7.07 -1.68
CA ASN A 239 20.25 7.74 -0.49
C ASN A 239 20.04 9.27 -0.48
N VAL A 240 18.87 9.78 -0.89
CA VAL A 240 18.58 11.23 -0.92
C VAL A 240 17.28 11.57 -0.18
N GLN A 241 17.19 12.78 0.35
CA GLN A 241 15.93 13.36 0.82
C GLN A 241 15.44 14.42 -0.16
N ILE A 242 14.16 14.40 -0.50
CA ILE A 242 13.50 15.37 -1.37
C ILE A 242 12.43 16.08 -0.53
N THR A 243 12.56 17.39 -0.39
CA THR A 243 11.70 18.20 0.48
C THR A 243 10.93 19.23 -0.33
N TRP A 244 9.60 19.23 -0.19
CA TRP A 244 8.66 20.11 -0.91
C TRP A 244 8.60 21.54 -0.34
N ALA A 245 9.74 22.07 0.11
CA ALA A 245 9.90 23.41 0.66
C ALA A 245 11.22 24.06 0.21
N SER A 246 11.41 25.33 0.52
CA SER A 246 12.69 26.04 0.42
C SER A 246 13.43 26.15 1.77
N LEU A 247 14.66 26.69 1.74
CA LEU A 247 15.55 26.86 2.90
C LEU A 247 15.02 27.82 3.99
N ASP A 248 13.91 28.50 3.73
CA ASP A 248 13.16 29.34 4.67
C ASP A 248 11.95 28.60 5.32
N GLY A 249 11.63 27.39 4.83
CA GLY A 249 10.45 26.61 5.22
C GLY A 249 9.21 26.82 4.37
N THR A 250 9.24 27.70 3.36
CA THR A 250 8.07 27.93 2.48
C THR A 250 7.77 26.66 1.67
N ARG A 251 6.59 26.05 1.88
CA ARG A 251 6.13 24.84 1.16
C ARG A 251 5.62 25.18 -0.25
N PHE A 252 5.75 24.25 -1.20
CA PHE A 252 5.30 24.44 -2.58
C PHE A 252 4.53 23.24 -3.15
N THR A 253 3.43 23.52 -3.84
CA THR A 253 2.69 22.55 -4.65
C THR A 253 3.55 22.06 -5.83
N SER A 254 4.00 20.81 -5.78
CA SER A 254 4.92 20.23 -6.77
C SER A 254 4.78 18.70 -6.85
N THR A 255 5.41 18.05 -7.83
CA THR A 255 5.45 16.57 -7.91
C THR A 255 6.64 16.08 -8.76
N ILE A 256 6.96 14.80 -8.67
CA ILE A 256 7.82 14.07 -9.60
C ILE A 256 6.90 13.44 -10.64
N ARG A 257 6.78 14.07 -11.82
CA ARG A 257 5.99 13.53 -12.93
C ARG A 257 6.82 12.49 -13.67
N VAL A 258 6.21 11.33 -13.92
CA VAL A 258 6.84 10.18 -14.59
C VAL A 258 5.91 9.75 -15.73
N GLY A 259 6.22 10.20 -16.94
CA GLY A 259 5.28 10.20 -18.06
C GLY A 259 5.87 9.80 -19.40
N ASP A 260 4.99 9.59 -20.38
CA ASP A 260 5.40 9.32 -21.77
C ASP A 260 5.80 10.61 -22.49
N SER A 261 6.64 10.49 -23.52
CA SER A 261 6.86 11.54 -24.51
C SER A 261 5.97 11.31 -25.75
N SER A 262 6.02 12.22 -26.72
CA SER A 262 5.41 12.02 -28.04
C SER A 262 6.08 10.93 -28.90
N THR A 263 7.20 10.36 -28.46
CA THR A 263 8.04 9.42 -29.23
C THR A 263 8.47 8.16 -28.48
N VAL A 264 8.35 8.13 -27.16
CA VAL A 264 8.75 7.01 -26.29
C VAL A 264 7.69 6.80 -25.23
N SER A 265 7.13 5.58 -25.17
CA SER A 265 6.41 5.13 -23.98
C SER A 265 7.40 4.57 -22.97
N GLY A 266 7.33 5.06 -21.74
CA GLY A 266 8.28 4.73 -20.69
C GLY A 266 8.22 5.75 -19.56
N GLY A 267 7.33 5.52 -18.60
CA GLY A 267 7.39 6.16 -17.29
C GLY A 267 7.91 5.18 -16.24
N ARG A 268 9.23 5.20 -15.97
CA ARG A 268 9.85 4.34 -14.95
C ARG A 268 10.51 5.15 -13.83
N CYS A 269 10.26 4.78 -12.58
CA CYS A 269 11.01 5.30 -11.44
C CYS A 269 11.51 4.19 -10.52
N GLU A 270 12.75 4.34 -10.04
CA GLU A 270 13.39 3.49 -9.04
C GLU A 270 13.93 4.37 -7.91
N PHE A 271 13.53 4.06 -6.69
CA PHE A 271 13.95 4.79 -5.48
C PHE A 271 14.43 3.79 -4.43
N GLU A 272 15.68 3.95 -3.96
CA GLU A 272 16.25 3.14 -2.87
C GLU A 272 16.73 4.04 -1.73
N ASN A 273 16.18 3.88 -0.51
CA ASN A 273 16.51 4.74 0.63
C ASN A 273 16.32 6.24 0.28
N VAL A 274 15.10 6.57 -0.17
CA VAL A 274 14.71 7.94 -0.50
C VAL A 274 13.64 8.42 0.48
N THR A 275 13.90 9.57 1.09
CA THR A 275 12.93 10.24 1.97
C THR A 275 12.18 11.31 1.18
N PHE A 276 10.85 11.24 1.17
CA PHE A 276 9.96 12.23 0.56
C PHE A 276 9.28 13.00 1.69
N ASP A 277 9.60 14.29 1.86
CA ASP A 277 9.19 15.07 3.04
C ASP A 277 8.45 16.36 2.69
N TYR A 278 7.52 16.77 3.56
CA TYR A 278 6.64 17.94 3.42
C TYR A 278 5.83 18.00 2.11
N VAL A 279 5.64 16.86 1.44
CA VAL A 279 4.96 16.77 0.13
C VAL A 279 3.63 17.52 0.18
N GLN A 280 3.49 18.52 -0.66
CA GLN A 280 2.23 19.24 -0.87
C GLN A 280 1.77 19.07 -2.32
N GLN A 281 0.62 18.42 -2.54
CA GLN A 281 0.05 18.26 -3.88
C GLN A 281 -1.46 18.05 -3.86
N ALA A 282 -2.16 18.79 -4.72
CA ALA A 282 -3.62 18.80 -4.83
C ALA A 282 -4.16 17.77 -5.84
N SER A 283 -3.53 17.62 -7.00
CA SER A 283 -4.05 16.80 -8.11
C SER A 283 -3.45 15.38 -8.19
N SER A 284 -2.41 15.10 -7.41
CA SER A 284 -1.61 13.88 -7.45
C SER A 284 -0.86 13.66 -6.12
N GLY A 285 0.21 12.88 -6.11
CA GLY A 285 1.10 12.66 -4.96
C GLY A 285 2.50 13.23 -5.15
N ALA A 286 3.44 12.77 -4.32
CA ALA A 286 4.88 12.98 -4.47
C ALA A 286 5.36 12.50 -5.85
N ILE A 287 4.79 11.38 -6.32
CA ILE A 287 4.94 10.86 -7.67
C ILE A 287 3.61 10.95 -8.41
N GLN A 288 3.66 11.53 -9.62
CA GLN A 288 2.57 11.56 -10.60
C GLN A 288 2.87 10.61 -11.77
N PRO A 289 2.28 9.40 -11.79
CA PRO A 289 2.21 8.59 -13.01
C PRO A 289 1.47 9.37 -14.10
N PHE A 290 2.10 9.49 -15.27
CA PHE A 290 1.54 10.13 -16.45
C PHE A 290 1.97 9.43 -17.76
N ALA A 291 2.29 8.14 -17.65
CA ALA A 291 2.68 7.27 -18.75
C ALA A 291 1.58 6.24 -18.99
N THR A 292 1.35 5.87 -20.25
CA THR A 292 0.42 4.81 -20.64
C THR A 292 0.79 3.49 -19.97
N HIS A 293 2.10 3.24 -19.81
CA HIS A 293 2.67 2.10 -19.08
C HIS A 293 3.62 2.58 -17.98
N PHE A 294 3.11 2.70 -16.74
CA PHE A 294 3.87 3.15 -15.58
C PHE A 294 4.53 2.01 -14.79
N LYS A 295 5.77 2.22 -14.34
CA LYS A 295 6.57 1.25 -13.57
C LYS A 295 7.30 1.92 -12.39
N GLY A 296 6.79 1.77 -11.17
CA GLY A 296 7.40 2.35 -9.96
C GLY A 296 7.97 1.31 -9.00
N PHE A 297 9.22 1.48 -8.58
CA PHE A 297 9.89 0.60 -7.62
C PHE A 297 10.44 1.44 -6.46
N PHE A 298 9.98 1.17 -5.24
CA PHE A 298 10.36 1.87 -4.03
C PHE A 298 10.87 0.84 -3.03
N LYS A 299 12.11 1.02 -2.58
CA LYS A 299 12.76 0.14 -1.62
C LYS A 299 13.34 0.99 -0.50
N ASN A 300 13.15 0.59 0.75
CA ASN A 300 13.74 1.30 1.90
C ASN A 300 13.29 2.78 1.97
N CYS A 301 12.17 3.18 1.35
CA CYS A 301 11.78 4.59 1.22
C CYS A 301 10.89 5.06 2.37
N TYR A 302 11.01 6.33 2.75
CA TYR A 302 10.18 6.94 3.80
C TYR A 302 9.39 8.13 3.24
N PHE A 303 8.07 8.02 3.21
CA PHE A 303 7.16 9.13 2.93
C PHE A 303 6.73 9.74 4.27
N ARG A 304 7.19 10.97 4.53
CA ARG A 304 7.09 11.67 5.81
C ARG A 304 6.32 12.98 5.62
N ASN A 305 5.38 13.27 6.50
CA ASN A 305 4.63 14.54 6.51
C ASN A 305 4.10 14.94 5.13
N CYS A 306 3.55 13.96 4.40
CA CYS A 306 2.82 14.18 3.15
C CYS A 306 1.43 14.75 3.49
N THR A 307 1.40 15.92 4.13
CA THR A 307 0.20 16.60 4.60
C THR A 307 -0.26 17.66 3.60
N ASP A 308 -1.54 17.97 3.62
CA ASP A 308 -2.08 19.21 3.06
C ASP A 308 -3.08 19.83 4.03
N ASN A 309 -3.16 21.15 4.01
CA ASN A 309 -4.00 21.91 4.92
C ASN A 309 -5.45 21.99 4.42
N HIS A 310 -5.68 21.93 3.11
CA HIS A 310 -6.96 22.24 2.48
C HIS A 310 -7.88 21.02 2.34
N PHE A 311 -7.37 19.88 1.85
CA PHE A 311 -8.16 18.65 1.77
C PHE A 311 -7.45 17.45 2.40
N ARG A 312 -8.20 16.69 3.20
CA ARG A 312 -7.78 15.42 3.82
C ARG A 312 -7.32 14.32 2.85
N TYR A 313 -7.60 14.49 1.55
CA TYR A 313 -7.23 13.58 0.45
C TYR A 313 -6.15 14.16 -0.48
N TYR A 314 -5.62 15.34 -0.17
CA TYR A 314 -4.45 15.90 -0.82
C TYR A 314 -3.17 15.41 -0.12
N SER A 315 -2.05 15.50 -0.84
CA SER A 315 -0.74 14.97 -0.46
C SER A 315 -0.72 13.45 -0.26
N ARG A 316 -0.12 12.77 -1.24
CA ARG A 316 -0.18 11.31 -1.44
C ARG A 316 1.21 10.78 -1.80
N ALA A 317 1.49 9.49 -1.65
CA ALA A 317 2.80 8.96 -2.08
C ALA A 317 2.86 8.78 -3.60
N VAL A 318 1.99 7.94 -4.16
CA VAL A 318 1.83 7.74 -5.61
C VAL A 318 0.36 7.92 -5.97
N SER A 319 0.03 8.78 -6.95
CA SER A 319 -1.37 8.91 -7.37
C SER A 319 -1.56 9.30 -8.83
N VAL A 320 -2.37 8.49 -9.53
CA VAL A 320 -2.81 8.76 -10.90
C VAL A 320 -3.86 9.87 -10.87
N PRO A 321 -3.67 11.01 -11.55
CA PRO A 321 -4.64 12.11 -11.52
C PRO A 321 -5.98 11.71 -12.16
N TYR A 322 -7.10 12.12 -11.58
CA TYR A 322 -8.46 11.91 -12.11
C TYR A 322 -8.64 12.31 -13.60
N ALA A 323 -7.89 13.29 -14.09
CA ALA A 323 -7.96 13.72 -15.49
C ALA A 323 -7.25 12.76 -16.48
N ALA A 324 -6.41 11.84 -15.98
CA ALA A 324 -5.74 10.83 -16.79
C ALA A 324 -6.63 9.60 -16.98
N GLN A 325 -6.69 9.08 -18.20
CA GLN A 325 -7.48 7.91 -18.60
C GLN A 325 -6.58 6.97 -19.41
N GLY A 326 -6.79 5.66 -19.30
CA GLY A 326 -6.01 4.66 -20.03
C GLY A 326 -4.58 4.45 -19.52
N ILE A 327 -4.23 4.95 -18.33
CA ILE A 327 -2.97 4.62 -17.67
C ILE A 327 -3.05 3.21 -17.11
N HIS A 328 -2.08 2.39 -17.52
CA HIS A 328 -1.83 1.07 -16.98
C HIS A 328 -0.58 1.09 -16.09
N THR A 329 -0.77 0.82 -14.80
CA THR A 329 0.34 0.58 -13.88
C THR A 329 0.81 -0.87 -14.06
N ASP A 330 1.71 -1.09 -15.03
CA ASP A 330 2.35 -2.39 -15.29
C ASP A 330 2.94 -2.99 -14.00
N SER A 331 3.57 -2.15 -13.16
CA SER A 331 4.09 -2.55 -11.86
C SER A 331 4.23 -1.37 -10.91
N LEU A 332 3.87 -1.59 -9.65
CA LEU A 332 4.14 -0.68 -8.54
C LEU A 332 4.51 -1.51 -7.31
N SER A 333 5.74 -1.39 -6.80
CA SER A 333 6.20 -2.17 -5.64
C SER A 333 6.81 -1.30 -4.55
N PHE A 334 6.42 -1.56 -3.30
CA PHE A 334 7.04 -1.00 -2.10
C PHE A 334 7.59 -2.14 -1.23
N GLU A 335 8.88 -2.09 -0.90
CA GLU A 335 9.57 -3.10 -0.09
C GLU A 335 10.37 -2.42 1.02
N ASN A 336 10.06 -2.72 2.30
CA ASN A 336 10.63 -2.00 3.46
C ASN A 336 10.38 -0.48 3.41
N CYS A 337 9.14 -0.06 3.16
CA CYS A 337 8.79 1.36 3.07
C CYS A 337 7.91 1.82 4.24
N THR A 338 8.18 3.02 4.76
CA THR A 338 7.36 3.68 5.77
C THR A 338 6.56 4.83 5.16
N PHE A 339 5.32 5.00 5.62
CA PHE A 339 4.44 6.11 5.29
C PHE A 339 3.90 6.68 6.61
N ALA A 340 4.27 7.91 6.97
CA ALA A 340 3.86 8.56 8.21
C ALA A 340 3.26 9.96 7.97
N ASN A 341 2.07 10.19 8.55
CA ASN A 341 1.30 11.45 8.44
C ASN A 341 1.03 11.81 6.97
N ILE A 342 0.07 11.12 6.36
CA ILE A 342 -0.19 11.18 4.91
C ILE A 342 -1.69 11.09 4.59
N GLY A 343 -2.14 11.75 3.52
CA GLY A 343 -3.50 11.60 3.01
C GLY A 343 -3.77 10.19 2.49
N TYR A 344 -3.01 9.79 1.46
CA TYR A 344 -3.09 8.49 0.77
C TYR A 344 -1.71 7.91 0.45
N VAL A 345 -1.56 6.58 0.42
CA VAL A 345 -0.34 5.95 -0.11
C VAL A 345 -0.44 5.69 -1.60
N TYR A 346 -1.37 4.83 -2.04
CA TYR A 346 -1.65 4.63 -3.46
C TYR A 346 -3.11 4.94 -3.76
N MET A 347 -3.33 5.96 -4.60
CA MET A 347 -4.66 6.40 -5.03
C MET A 347 -4.73 6.44 -6.56
N GLN A 348 -5.53 5.54 -7.13
CA GLN A 348 -5.74 5.43 -8.58
C GLN A 348 -7.23 5.63 -8.88
N GLU A 349 -7.58 6.88 -9.14
CA GLU A 349 -8.88 7.32 -9.64
C GLU A 349 -9.00 7.13 -11.16
N ALA A 350 -10.19 7.38 -11.71
CA ALA A 350 -10.49 7.39 -13.15
C ALA A 350 -10.26 6.03 -13.88
N GLY A 351 -10.50 6.01 -15.20
CA GLY A 351 -10.43 4.82 -16.05
C GLY A 351 -9.00 4.32 -16.25
N ASN A 352 -8.43 3.74 -15.20
CA ASN A 352 -7.04 3.29 -15.09
C ASN A 352 -7.00 1.94 -14.34
N TYR A 353 -6.00 1.10 -14.57
CA TYR A 353 -5.85 -0.16 -13.84
C TYR A 353 -4.38 -0.47 -13.48
N GLY A 354 -4.18 -1.24 -12.41
CA GLY A 354 -2.86 -1.74 -12.03
C GLY A 354 -2.75 -3.24 -12.21
N ASP A 355 -1.68 -3.70 -12.87
CA ASP A 355 -1.36 -5.12 -12.92
C ASP A 355 -0.65 -5.56 -11.63
N ASN A 356 0.68 -5.36 -11.53
CA ASN A 356 1.50 -5.93 -10.45
C ASN A 356 1.72 -4.93 -9.31
N VAL A 357 0.79 -4.86 -8.35
CA VAL A 357 0.74 -3.86 -7.28
C VAL A 357 1.06 -4.48 -5.91
N PHE A 358 2.26 -4.24 -5.40
CA PHE A 358 2.88 -5.02 -4.32
C PHE A 358 3.37 -4.17 -3.14
N PHE A 359 3.08 -4.63 -1.93
CA PHE A 359 3.61 -4.07 -0.68
C PHE A 359 4.13 -5.20 0.19
N ASN A 360 5.43 -5.23 0.49
CA ASN A 360 6.03 -6.15 1.46
C ASN A 360 6.77 -5.36 2.55
N HIS A 361 6.65 -5.79 3.81
CA HIS A 361 7.30 -5.14 4.95
C HIS A 361 7.09 -3.61 4.98
N CYS A 362 5.83 -3.16 4.87
CA CYS A 362 5.51 -1.73 4.87
C CYS A 362 4.89 -1.27 6.19
N THR A 363 5.26 -0.08 6.66
CA THR A 363 4.67 0.55 7.86
C THR A 363 3.81 1.74 7.45
N PHE A 364 2.51 1.65 7.69
CA PHE A 364 1.54 2.72 7.47
C PHE A 364 1.13 3.29 8.83
N TYR A 365 1.46 4.56 9.10
CA TYR A 365 1.19 5.26 10.36
C TYR A 365 0.48 6.60 10.11
N ASN A 366 -0.65 6.84 10.79
CA ASN A 366 -1.45 8.06 10.64
C ASN A 366 -1.79 8.38 9.17
N VAL A 367 -2.56 7.48 8.53
CA VAL A 367 -3.09 7.70 7.18
C VAL A 367 -4.52 8.23 7.31
N VAL A 368 -4.76 9.49 6.94
CA VAL A 368 -6.03 10.16 7.23
C VAL A 368 -7.20 9.57 6.44
N MET A 369 -6.97 9.25 5.17
CA MET A 369 -7.94 8.57 4.29
C MET A 369 -7.50 7.11 4.06
N PHE A 370 -7.90 6.49 2.95
CA PHE A 370 -7.48 5.12 2.64
C PHE A 370 -5.98 5.07 2.32
N PRO A 371 -5.19 4.14 2.89
CA PRO A 371 -3.85 3.84 2.38
C PRO A 371 -3.86 3.45 0.91
N LEU A 372 -4.78 2.57 0.52
CA LEU A 372 -4.86 2.01 -0.83
C LEU A 372 -6.29 2.15 -1.36
N GLU A 373 -6.49 3.03 -2.35
CA GLU A 373 -7.75 3.24 -3.05
C GLU A 373 -7.60 3.02 -4.55
N SER A 374 -8.31 2.02 -5.06
CA SER A 374 -8.63 1.86 -6.47
C SER A 374 -9.80 0.89 -6.63
N GLY A 375 -10.58 1.02 -7.71
CA GLY A 375 -11.52 -0.03 -8.10
C GLY A 375 -10.83 -1.28 -8.66
N TRP A 376 -9.63 -1.15 -9.23
CA TRP A 376 -9.17 -2.06 -10.28
C TRP A 376 -7.66 -2.42 -10.22
N TRP A 377 -7.36 -3.49 -9.48
CA TRP A 377 -6.08 -4.21 -9.49
C TRP A 377 -6.25 -5.63 -10.04
N TYR A 378 -5.30 -6.12 -10.84
CA TYR A 378 -5.30 -7.50 -11.38
C TYR A 378 -4.46 -8.47 -10.54
N LYS A 379 -3.22 -8.09 -10.19
CA LYS A 379 -2.29 -8.88 -9.35
C LYS A 379 -1.76 -8.05 -8.18
N MET A 380 -2.47 -8.08 -7.06
CA MET A 380 -2.15 -7.30 -5.86
C MET A 380 -1.67 -8.18 -4.69
N TYR A 381 -0.66 -7.75 -3.95
CA TYR A 381 -0.46 -8.25 -2.59
C TYR A 381 -0.05 -7.17 -1.60
N VAL A 382 -0.43 -7.38 -0.34
CA VAL A 382 0.05 -6.65 0.83
C VAL A 382 0.44 -7.68 1.89
N THR A 383 1.72 -7.72 2.25
CA THR A 383 2.28 -8.73 3.15
C THR A 383 3.23 -8.16 4.18
N ASN A 384 3.37 -8.86 5.30
CA ASN A 384 4.31 -8.56 6.38
C ASN A 384 4.22 -7.11 6.91
N SER A 385 3.06 -6.45 6.80
CA SER A 385 2.91 -4.99 6.95
C SER A 385 2.10 -4.57 8.19
N LEU A 386 2.36 -3.35 8.67
CA LEU A 386 1.66 -2.71 9.79
C LEU A 386 0.74 -1.59 9.31
N PHE A 387 -0.52 -1.60 9.73
CA PHE A 387 -1.51 -0.55 9.48
C PHE A 387 -1.98 0.04 10.81
N ILE A 388 -1.47 1.22 11.16
CA ILE A 388 -1.74 1.86 12.45
C ILE A 388 -2.33 3.26 12.24
N ASN A 389 -3.47 3.55 12.86
CA ASN A 389 -4.22 4.79 12.66
C ASN A 389 -4.47 5.09 11.17
N THR A 390 -4.97 4.11 10.42
CA THR A 390 -5.24 4.27 8.98
C THR A 390 -6.73 4.38 8.70
N PHE A 391 -7.10 5.27 7.78
CA PHE A 391 -8.46 5.78 7.57
C PHE A 391 -9.02 6.52 8.80
N MET A 392 -8.22 7.43 9.36
CA MET A 392 -8.55 8.20 10.58
C MET A 392 -9.82 9.05 10.47
N TYR A 393 -10.19 9.51 9.27
CA TYR A 393 -11.43 10.27 9.06
C TYR A 393 -12.69 9.40 9.23
N GLY A 394 -12.54 8.08 9.13
CA GLY A 394 -13.59 7.10 9.39
C GLY A 394 -14.75 7.09 8.40
N TYR A 395 -15.72 6.24 8.71
CA TYR A 395 -16.98 6.09 7.99
C TYR A 395 -18.12 6.72 8.79
N ILE A 396 -19.05 7.40 8.11
CA ILE A 396 -20.25 8.00 8.70
C ILE A 396 -21.46 7.18 8.22
N PRO A 397 -22.15 6.43 9.09
CA PRO A 397 -23.25 5.54 8.70
C PRO A 397 -24.39 6.16 7.88
N SER A 398 -24.73 7.43 8.12
CA SER A 398 -25.78 8.16 7.39
C SER A 398 -25.34 8.69 6.02
N ALA A 399 -24.04 8.68 5.70
CA ALA A 399 -23.53 9.26 4.47
C ALA A 399 -23.81 8.36 3.24
N PRO A 400 -24.36 8.89 2.14
CA PRO A 400 -24.64 8.12 0.93
C PRO A 400 -23.37 7.85 0.12
N GLY A 401 -22.56 6.89 0.57
CA GLY A 401 -21.35 6.39 -0.09
C GLY A 401 -20.41 5.70 0.89
N GLY A 402 -19.75 4.60 0.47
CA GLY A 402 -18.74 3.90 1.29
C GLY A 402 -19.18 2.61 2.00
N ILE A 403 -20.26 1.95 1.56
CA ILE A 403 -20.67 0.64 2.12
C ILE A 403 -19.66 -0.49 1.81
N ASN A 404 -18.92 -0.33 0.71
CA ASN A 404 -17.85 -1.24 0.27
C ASN A 404 -16.50 -0.70 0.72
N GLY A 405 -15.77 -1.44 1.57
CA GLY A 405 -14.39 -1.11 1.95
C GLY A 405 -14.16 -1.07 3.46
N GLY A 406 -12.96 -1.50 3.88
CA GLY A 406 -12.43 -1.26 5.22
C GLY A 406 -11.48 -0.07 5.20
N THR A 407 -10.28 -0.27 5.75
CA THR A 407 -9.10 0.55 5.41
C THR A 407 -8.74 0.47 3.92
N ILE A 408 -9.13 -0.61 3.24
CA ILE A 408 -8.91 -0.83 1.82
C ILE A 408 -10.25 -1.11 1.13
N THR A 409 -10.46 -0.46 -0.01
CA THR A 409 -11.65 -0.62 -0.85
C THR A 409 -11.33 -1.54 -2.02
N ILE A 410 -12.14 -2.59 -2.21
CA ILE A 410 -12.12 -3.46 -3.38
C ILE A 410 -13.57 -3.58 -3.86
N ALA A 411 -13.82 -3.18 -5.09
CA ALA A 411 -15.13 -3.25 -5.74
C ALA A 411 -15.13 -4.30 -6.87
N PRO A 412 -16.30 -4.82 -7.27
CA PRO A 412 -16.46 -5.51 -8.55
C PRO A 412 -16.32 -4.53 -9.73
N ILE A 413 -15.68 -4.98 -10.80
CA ILE A 413 -15.43 -4.25 -12.07
C ILE A 413 -16.70 -3.57 -12.60
N ASP A 414 -17.82 -4.29 -12.64
CA ASP A 414 -19.10 -3.83 -13.22
C ASP A 414 -20.02 -3.13 -12.20
N SER A 415 -19.58 -2.93 -10.94
CA SER A 415 -20.48 -2.52 -9.84
C SER A 415 -21.05 -1.10 -9.95
N GLY A 416 -20.55 -0.26 -10.86
CA GLY A 416 -20.93 1.15 -10.99
C GLY A 416 -20.55 2.04 -9.78
N ALA A 417 -19.95 1.47 -8.73
CA ALA A 417 -19.69 2.15 -7.45
C ALA A 417 -18.65 3.29 -7.53
N MET A 418 -17.93 3.39 -8.65
CA MET A 418 -16.98 4.46 -8.99
C MET A 418 -17.47 5.33 -10.18
N GLY A 419 -18.79 5.37 -10.43
CA GLY A 419 -19.44 6.26 -11.39
C GLY A 419 -19.57 5.73 -12.82
N ASN A 420 -18.64 4.89 -13.27
CA ASN A 420 -18.73 4.05 -14.47
C ASN A 420 -17.92 2.77 -14.27
N GLY A 421 -18.09 1.77 -15.15
CA GLY A 421 -17.06 0.75 -15.37
C GLY A 421 -15.83 1.36 -16.06
N PHE A 422 -14.80 0.55 -16.36
CA PHE A 422 -13.51 0.98 -16.91
C PHE A 422 -13.54 2.08 -18.00
N GLY A 423 -14.52 2.06 -18.91
CA GLY A 423 -14.54 2.89 -20.12
C GLY A 423 -13.70 2.33 -21.27
N PHE A 424 -12.94 1.27 -21.01
CA PHE A 424 -12.12 0.49 -21.95
C PHE A 424 -12.18 -1.00 -21.58
N THR A 425 -11.65 -1.88 -22.43
CA THR A 425 -11.60 -3.32 -22.18
C THR A 425 -10.31 -3.72 -21.46
N VAL A 426 -10.40 -4.41 -20.33
CA VAL A 426 -9.26 -5.05 -19.66
C VAL A 426 -9.03 -6.49 -20.15
N PRO A 427 -7.80 -7.03 -20.07
CA PRO A 427 -7.46 -8.39 -20.52
C PRO A 427 -7.79 -9.51 -19.51
N PHE A 428 -8.61 -9.26 -18.48
CA PHE A 428 -8.92 -10.21 -17.40
C PHE A 428 -10.37 -10.08 -16.92
N THR A 429 -10.93 -11.18 -16.39
CA THR A 429 -12.25 -11.20 -15.72
C THR A 429 -12.12 -11.02 -14.21
N GLU A 430 -13.24 -10.82 -13.51
CA GLU A 430 -13.27 -10.84 -12.04
C GLU A 430 -12.67 -12.14 -11.44
N GLN A 431 -12.98 -13.29 -12.04
CA GLN A 431 -12.52 -14.59 -11.56
C GLN A 431 -11.00 -14.81 -11.79
N ASP A 432 -10.37 -14.04 -12.66
CA ASP A 432 -8.93 -14.07 -12.88
C ASP A 432 -8.14 -13.24 -11.84
N ARG A 433 -8.80 -12.28 -11.15
CA ARG A 433 -8.15 -11.35 -10.22
C ARG A 433 -7.47 -12.07 -9.06
N ARG A 434 -6.23 -11.65 -8.79
CA ARG A 434 -5.32 -12.23 -7.80
C ARG A 434 -5.05 -11.17 -6.75
N ILE A 435 -5.53 -11.38 -5.53
CA ILE A 435 -5.39 -10.42 -4.43
C ILE A 435 -5.03 -11.17 -3.16
N LEU A 436 -3.93 -10.79 -2.51
CA LEU A 436 -3.44 -11.45 -1.31
C LEU A 436 -3.17 -10.46 -0.16
N PHE A 437 -3.85 -10.66 0.96
CA PHE A 437 -3.55 -10.00 2.23
C PHE A 437 -3.06 -11.03 3.24
N ALA A 438 -1.75 -11.15 3.45
CA ALA A 438 -1.17 -12.19 4.32
C ALA A 438 -0.17 -11.64 5.34
N ASN A 439 -0.28 -12.06 6.60
CA ASN A 439 0.62 -11.68 7.69
C ASN A 439 0.68 -10.15 7.85
N ASN A 440 -0.45 -9.52 8.21
CA ASN A 440 -0.51 -8.08 8.44
C ASN A 440 -1.17 -7.79 9.80
N ASN A 441 -0.86 -6.65 10.41
CA ASN A 441 -1.51 -6.22 11.64
C ASN A 441 -2.19 -4.86 11.46
N TYR A 442 -3.44 -4.76 11.92
CA TYR A 442 -4.23 -3.54 11.87
C TYR A 442 -4.64 -3.05 13.27
N CYS A 443 -4.29 -1.82 13.63
CA CYS A 443 -4.67 -1.24 14.91
C CYS A 443 -5.11 0.23 14.76
N ILE A 444 -6.19 0.60 15.44
CA ILE A 444 -6.43 2.00 15.80
C ILE A 444 -6.02 2.14 17.26
N GLU A 445 -5.14 3.10 17.54
CA GLU A 445 -4.70 3.36 18.91
C GLU A 445 -5.89 3.86 19.74
N GLN A 446 -5.97 3.43 21.02
CA GLN A 446 -7.14 3.66 21.87
C GLN A 446 -7.53 5.14 21.96
N TRP A 447 -6.55 6.06 21.94
CA TRP A 447 -6.79 7.49 21.95
C TRP A 447 -7.66 7.97 20.79
N LEU A 448 -7.54 7.36 19.60
CA LEU A 448 -8.32 7.74 18.42
C LEU A 448 -9.72 7.12 18.48
N VAL A 449 -9.85 5.88 18.98
CA VAL A 449 -11.16 5.25 19.24
C VAL A 449 -11.98 6.07 20.23
N ASP A 450 -11.34 6.49 21.32
CA ASP A 450 -11.93 7.33 22.36
C ASP A 450 -12.36 8.70 21.82
N TRP A 451 -11.48 9.35 21.06
CA TRP A 451 -11.66 10.71 20.55
C TRP A 451 -12.68 10.80 19.40
N MET A 452 -12.77 9.79 18.52
CA MET A 452 -13.85 9.72 17.53
C MET A 452 -15.23 9.46 18.17
N GLY A 453 -15.25 8.87 19.37
CA GLY A 453 -16.48 8.66 20.13
C GLY A 453 -17.07 9.91 20.77
N TYR A 454 -18.16 9.71 21.53
CA TYR A 454 -18.91 10.74 22.26
C TYR A 454 -18.76 10.62 23.80
N GLY A 455 -17.74 9.89 24.26
CA GLY A 455 -17.43 9.72 25.68
C GLY A 455 -16.69 10.92 26.29
N PRO A 456 -16.15 10.80 27.52
CA PRO A 456 -15.42 11.89 28.20
C PRO A 456 -14.20 12.43 27.42
N ASN A 457 -13.58 11.58 26.60
CA ASN A 457 -12.43 11.90 25.74
C ASN A 457 -12.84 12.29 24.31
N GLY A 458 -14.15 12.29 24.02
CA GLY A 458 -14.72 12.46 22.68
C GLY A 458 -14.59 13.88 22.13
N ASN A 459 -14.58 13.99 20.81
CA ASN A 459 -14.51 15.29 20.13
C ASN A 459 -15.87 16.04 20.16
N PRO A 460 -15.88 17.39 20.02
CA PRO A 460 -17.12 18.16 20.14
C PRO A 460 -18.19 17.85 19.09
N TYR A 461 -17.79 17.43 17.87
CA TYR A 461 -18.72 17.07 16.80
C TYR A 461 -19.47 15.78 17.16
N SER A 462 -18.77 14.71 17.52
CA SER A 462 -19.40 13.44 17.95
C SER A 462 -20.28 13.61 19.19
N ILE A 463 -19.88 14.48 20.13
CA ILE A 463 -20.69 14.83 21.31
C ILE A 463 -21.96 15.60 20.91
N ASP A 464 -21.89 16.53 19.96
CA ASP A 464 -23.07 17.25 19.47
C ASP A 464 -24.03 16.34 18.70
N LYS A 465 -23.53 15.48 17.81
CA LYS A 465 -24.34 14.48 17.10
C LYS A 465 -25.09 13.58 18.09
N HIS A 466 -24.41 13.07 19.12
CA HIS A 466 -25.05 12.26 20.16
C HIS A 466 -26.16 13.03 20.91
N ARG A 467 -25.90 14.29 21.32
CA ARG A 467 -26.90 15.16 21.98
C ARG A 467 -28.13 15.39 21.12
N ASN A 468 -27.95 15.55 19.81
CA ASN A 468 -29.03 15.72 18.83
C ASN A 468 -29.68 14.40 18.37
N ARG A 469 -29.24 13.25 18.92
CA ARG A 469 -29.70 11.88 18.58
C ARG A 469 -29.39 11.44 17.14
N LEU A 470 -28.30 11.96 16.58
CA LEU A 470 -27.76 11.66 15.26
C LEU A 470 -26.57 10.69 15.39
N ASP A 471 -26.77 9.57 16.10
CA ASP A 471 -25.70 8.58 16.37
C ASP A 471 -25.15 7.93 15.08
N ASP A 472 -25.90 8.00 13.98
CA ASP A 472 -25.53 7.59 12.63
C ASP A 472 -24.74 8.65 11.84
N GLU A 473 -24.66 9.90 12.33
CA GLU A 473 -23.74 10.93 11.83
C GLU A 473 -22.37 10.90 12.54
N ILE A 474 -22.16 10.01 13.53
CA ILE A 474 -20.90 9.92 14.28
C ILE A 474 -19.85 9.13 13.47
N PRO A 475 -18.64 9.70 13.22
CA PRO A 475 -17.57 9.00 12.52
C PRO A 475 -17.07 7.76 13.27
N LEU A 476 -16.96 6.63 12.56
CA LEU A 476 -16.51 5.34 13.10
C LEU A 476 -15.20 4.89 12.40
N PRO A 477 -14.18 4.44 13.15
CA PRO A 477 -13.02 3.78 12.55
C PRO A 477 -13.41 2.44 11.91
N MET A 478 -12.93 2.19 10.69
CA MET A 478 -13.26 0.98 9.91
C MET A 478 -12.10 -0.03 9.94
N PRO A 479 -12.35 -1.31 10.30
CA PRO A 479 -11.31 -2.34 10.33
C PRO A 479 -10.66 -2.55 8.96
N MET A 480 -9.45 -3.13 8.92
CA MET A 480 -8.65 -3.36 7.70
C MET A 480 -9.50 -3.80 6.50
N LEU A 481 -10.33 -4.83 6.70
CA LEU A 481 -11.39 -5.29 5.79
C LEU A 481 -12.71 -5.24 6.56
N ASN A 482 -13.77 -4.64 5.98
CA ASN A 482 -15.08 -4.59 6.62
C ASN A 482 -15.84 -5.94 6.52
N GLY A 483 -17.05 -6.03 7.06
CA GLY A 483 -17.90 -7.23 6.96
C GLY A 483 -18.18 -7.64 5.51
N VAL A 484 -18.61 -6.70 4.67
CA VAL A 484 -18.90 -6.89 3.24
C VAL A 484 -17.64 -7.37 2.49
N THR A 485 -16.48 -6.74 2.71
CA THR A 485 -15.22 -7.11 2.06
C THR A 485 -14.76 -8.51 2.47
N ARG A 486 -14.93 -8.93 3.74
CA ARG A 486 -14.64 -10.31 4.15
C ARG A 486 -15.60 -11.31 3.51
N THR A 487 -16.90 -11.05 3.54
CA THR A 487 -17.91 -11.89 2.86
C THR A 487 -17.64 -11.99 1.35
N PHE A 488 -17.15 -10.93 0.70
CA PHE A 488 -16.70 -10.97 -0.68
C PHE A 488 -15.53 -11.95 -0.86
N PHE A 489 -14.45 -11.79 -0.09
CA PHE A 489 -13.27 -12.69 -0.12
C PHE A 489 -13.60 -14.15 0.19
N ASP A 490 -14.58 -14.41 1.04
CA ASP A 490 -14.94 -15.76 1.52
C ASP A 490 -16.13 -16.37 0.75
N SER A 491 -16.72 -15.66 -0.21
CA SER A 491 -17.92 -16.09 -0.93
C SER A 491 -17.73 -17.38 -1.75
N THR A 492 -18.74 -18.24 -1.70
CA THR A 492 -18.80 -19.51 -2.47
C THR A 492 -20.04 -19.60 -3.36
N ASP A 493 -19.93 -20.37 -4.44
CA ASP A 493 -21.07 -20.79 -5.25
C ASP A 493 -21.93 -21.86 -4.56
N ALA A 494 -23.02 -22.27 -5.21
CA ALA A 494 -23.94 -23.30 -4.72
C ALA A 494 -23.34 -24.73 -4.68
N GLN A 495 -22.07 -24.90 -5.06
CA GLN A 495 -21.30 -26.13 -4.95
C GLN A 495 -20.21 -26.03 -3.88
N GLY A 496 -20.16 -24.92 -3.12
CA GLY A 496 -19.19 -24.68 -2.04
C GLY A 496 -17.79 -24.28 -2.53
N LYS A 497 -17.62 -23.97 -3.82
CA LYS A 497 -16.35 -23.50 -4.38
C LYS A 497 -16.28 -21.98 -4.31
N LYS A 498 -15.12 -21.41 -3.97
CA LYS A 498 -14.93 -19.94 -3.95
C LYS A 498 -15.32 -19.29 -5.29
N VAL A 499 -16.12 -18.23 -5.22
CA VAL A 499 -16.48 -17.40 -6.38
C VAL A 499 -15.24 -16.71 -6.97
N TRP A 500 -14.35 -16.25 -6.08
CA TRP A 500 -13.06 -15.64 -6.41
C TRP A 500 -11.92 -16.59 -5.99
N PRO A 501 -11.44 -17.48 -6.88
CA PRO A 501 -10.52 -18.55 -6.49
C PRO A 501 -9.11 -18.08 -6.11
N TYR A 502 -8.71 -16.87 -6.54
CA TYR A 502 -7.36 -16.32 -6.31
C TYR A 502 -7.35 -15.07 -5.40
N MET A 503 -8.49 -14.71 -4.79
CA MET A 503 -8.54 -13.69 -3.73
C MET A 503 -8.46 -14.35 -2.36
N ASN A 504 -7.49 -13.95 -1.53
CA ASN A 504 -7.21 -14.57 -0.24
C ASN A 504 -6.78 -13.55 0.83
N LYS A 505 -7.17 -13.85 2.05
CA LYS A 505 -6.73 -13.21 3.28
C LYS A 505 -6.19 -14.27 4.25
N ALA A 506 -5.18 -13.95 5.03
CA ALA A 506 -4.62 -14.83 6.06
C ALA A 506 -3.80 -14.04 7.10
N ASN A 507 -3.73 -14.55 8.34
CA ASN A 507 -2.90 -14.01 9.42
C ASN A 507 -3.06 -12.48 9.59
N LEU A 508 -4.31 -12.03 9.72
CA LEU A 508 -4.64 -10.61 9.94
C LEU A 508 -4.84 -10.36 11.44
N ASP A 509 -3.79 -9.90 12.12
CA ASP A 509 -3.82 -9.54 13.55
C ASP A 509 -4.44 -8.15 13.79
N SER A 510 -4.87 -7.89 15.03
CA SER A 510 -5.34 -6.58 15.47
C SER A 510 -4.79 -6.16 16.83
N LEU A 511 -3.46 -6.20 16.97
CA LEU A 511 -2.71 -5.90 18.19
C LEU A 511 -2.09 -4.50 18.13
N ASN A 512 -2.00 -3.82 19.27
CA ASN A 512 -1.22 -2.58 19.41
C ASN A 512 0.30 -2.92 19.40
N PRO A 513 1.13 -2.31 18.54
CA PRO A 513 2.57 -2.53 18.56
C PRO A 513 3.27 -1.96 19.81
N GLY A 514 2.81 -0.83 20.33
CA GLY A 514 3.55 -0.05 21.33
C GLY A 514 4.89 0.45 20.78
N PHE A 515 4.82 1.41 19.84
CA PHE A 515 6.00 2.04 19.22
C PHE A 515 6.89 2.77 20.24
N ILE A 516 8.19 2.83 19.96
CA ILE A 516 9.19 3.45 20.86
C ILE A 516 9.14 4.98 20.80
N ASN A 517 9.10 5.57 19.61
CA ASN A 517 8.95 7.02 19.43
C ASN A 517 8.23 7.35 18.10
N PRO A 518 6.90 7.20 18.03
CA PRO A 518 6.16 7.44 16.79
C PRO A 518 6.15 8.93 16.37
N PRO A 519 6.11 9.24 15.06
CA PRO A 519 6.05 10.61 14.56
C PRO A 519 4.63 11.19 14.70
N ILE A 520 4.15 11.41 15.93
CA ILE A 520 2.78 11.84 16.22
C ILE A 520 2.71 13.29 16.74
N ASN A 521 1.94 14.13 16.04
CA ASN A 521 1.51 15.45 16.53
C ASN A 521 0.01 15.39 16.86
N GLN A 522 -0.29 14.80 18.02
CA GLN A 522 -1.66 14.36 18.34
C GLN A 522 -2.67 15.51 18.39
N ASP A 523 -2.26 16.70 18.85
CA ASP A 523 -3.19 17.80 19.07
C ASP A 523 -3.47 18.60 17.79
N SER A 524 -2.46 18.86 16.93
CA SER A 524 -2.74 19.38 15.58
C SER A 524 -3.56 18.39 14.76
N LEU A 525 -3.31 17.08 14.87
CA LEU A 525 -4.04 16.04 14.15
C LEU A 525 -5.50 15.91 14.58
N LYS A 526 -5.79 15.94 15.90
CA LYS A 526 -7.18 16.07 16.42
C LYS A 526 -7.84 17.34 15.90
N THR A 527 -7.13 18.47 15.95
CA THR A 527 -7.67 19.78 15.55
C THR A 527 -8.00 19.81 14.06
N PHE A 528 -7.13 19.25 13.21
CA PHE A 528 -7.38 19.09 11.78
C PHE A 528 -8.59 18.19 11.49
N LEU A 529 -8.64 16.98 12.07
CA LEU A 529 -9.75 16.04 11.88
C LEU A 529 -11.09 16.66 12.30
N TYR A 530 -11.14 17.36 13.45
CA TYR A 530 -12.35 18.03 13.93
C TYR A 530 -12.84 19.11 12.97
N ASN A 531 -11.96 20.04 12.57
CA ASN A 531 -12.36 21.14 11.68
C ASN A 531 -12.76 20.62 10.29
N LYS A 532 -12.13 19.55 9.78
CA LYS A 532 -12.56 18.89 8.53
C LYS A 532 -13.90 18.15 8.62
N TRP A 533 -14.47 17.90 9.82
CA TRP A 533 -15.89 17.54 10.00
C TRP A 533 -16.81 18.76 10.21
N ASN A 534 -16.32 19.83 10.84
CA ASN A 534 -17.12 20.96 11.33
C ASN A 534 -17.34 22.08 10.30
N ASP A 535 -16.26 22.67 9.77
CA ASP A 535 -16.25 23.91 8.98
C ASP A 535 -15.32 23.85 7.75
N ASN A 536 -14.58 22.75 7.60
CA ASN A 536 -13.56 22.50 6.59
C ASN A 536 -12.34 23.45 6.65
N ALA A 537 -12.09 24.15 7.76
CA ALA A 537 -11.00 25.12 7.88
C ALA A 537 -9.60 24.54 7.57
N ASP A 538 -8.72 25.39 7.03
CA ASP A 538 -7.40 25.00 6.52
C ASP A 538 -6.33 25.05 7.63
N LEU A 539 -5.75 23.90 7.96
CA LEU A 539 -4.85 23.75 9.12
C LEU A 539 -3.70 22.77 8.83
N PRO A 540 -2.45 23.09 9.23
CA PRO A 540 -1.34 22.13 9.19
C PRO A 540 -1.51 21.07 10.30
N TRP A 541 -0.99 19.87 10.04
CA TRP A 541 -1.10 18.70 10.93
C TRP A 541 0.11 17.76 10.89
N GLU A 542 1.15 18.14 10.14
CA GLU A 542 2.46 17.53 10.13
C GLU A 542 3.05 17.34 11.54
N TRP A 543 3.85 16.29 11.69
CA TRP A 543 4.69 16.11 12.85
C TRP A 543 6.03 16.78 12.62
N ASP A 544 6.17 17.96 13.22
CA ASP A 544 7.41 18.73 13.24
C ASP A 544 8.07 18.66 14.64
N PRO A 545 9.10 17.83 14.82
CA PRO A 545 9.82 17.72 16.08
C PRO A 545 10.95 18.75 16.25
N TRP A 546 11.24 19.58 15.25
CA TRP A 546 12.51 20.32 15.10
C TRP A 546 12.40 21.71 14.43
N ASN A 547 11.19 22.25 14.25
CA ASN A 547 10.93 23.56 13.66
C ASN A 547 11.21 23.64 12.14
N GLY A 548 10.78 22.61 11.41
CA GLY A 548 10.43 22.64 9.99
C GLY A 548 11.42 21.95 9.06
N TYR A 549 11.99 22.74 8.14
CA TYR A 549 12.92 22.29 7.10
C TYR A 549 14.32 21.89 7.63
N ASN A 550 14.62 22.17 8.90
CA ASN A 550 15.93 21.91 9.50
C ASN A 550 16.11 20.40 9.74
N GLN A 551 16.65 19.70 8.74
CA GLN A 551 16.89 18.26 8.74
C GLN A 551 17.98 17.84 9.75
N ILE A 552 17.57 17.68 11.01
CA ILE A 552 18.41 17.08 12.05
C ILE A 552 18.45 15.55 11.86
N TRP A 553 19.66 15.00 11.77
CA TRP A 553 19.92 13.58 11.53
C TRP A 553 20.80 12.96 12.65
N PRO A 554 20.48 11.75 13.15
CA PRO A 554 19.43 10.85 12.71
C PRO A 554 18.01 11.39 12.98
N LEU A 555 17.06 10.89 12.19
CA LEU A 555 15.63 11.17 12.36
C LEU A 555 15.19 10.88 13.81
N LYS A 556 14.29 11.70 14.36
CA LYS A 556 13.90 11.60 15.78
C LYS A 556 12.95 10.41 16.00
N GLU A 557 12.14 10.09 15.00
CA GLU A 557 11.18 9.00 15.02
C GLU A 557 11.84 7.63 15.13
N ASN A 558 11.17 6.71 15.82
CA ASN A 558 11.54 5.30 15.90
C ASN A 558 10.26 4.45 15.96
N LEU A 559 9.90 3.86 14.82
CA LEU A 559 8.76 2.95 14.67
C LEU A 559 9.13 1.48 14.90
N ALA A 560 10.26 1.20 15.57
CA ALA A 560 10.41 -0.07 16.29
C ALA A 560 9.43 -0.08 17.48
N TYR A 561 9.11 -1.27 17.99
CA TYR A 561 7.97 -1.45 18.89
C TYR A 561 8.15 -2.62 19.86
N THR A 562 7.41 -2.58 20.96
CA THR A 562 7.60 -3.45 22.12
C THR A 562 6.80 -4.77 22.08
N ASN A 563 5.77 -4.88 21.22
CA ASN A 563 4.95 -6.08 21.09
C ASN A 563 5.74 -7.25 20.46
N THR A 564 6.18 -8.18 21.31
CA THR A 564 6.98 -9.36 20.94
C THR A 564 6.27 -10.36 20.02
N THR A 565 4.93 -10.41 20.04
CA THR A 565 4.16 -11.19 19.07
C THR A 565 4.38 -10.62 17.67
N LEU A 566 4.15 -9.32 17.48
CA LEU A 566 4.31 -8.67 16.17
C LEU A 566 5.77 -8.68 15.67
N GLN A 567 6.75 -8.70 16.59
CA GLN A 567 8.19 -8.87 16.28
C GLN A 567 8.53 -10.23 15.63
N THR A 568 7.59 -11.18 15.58
CA THR A 568 7.78 -12.52 14.98
C THR A 568 6.65 -12.93 14.02
N ARG A 569 5.74 -12.01 13.65
CA ARG A 569 4.55 -12.31 12.83
C ARG A 569 4.79 -12.30 11.33
N ALA A 570 5.85 -11.68 10.84
CA ALA A 570 6.18 -11.73 9.41
C ALA A 570 6.57 -13.16 9.00
N MET A 571 6.54 -13.43 7.70
CA MET A 571 7.17 -14.64 7.16
C MET A 571 8.67 -14.66 7.54
N GLY A 572 9.25 -15.86 7.66
CA GLY A 572 10.61 -16.04 8.21
C GLY A 572 10.74 -15.80 9.72
N GLY A 573 9.70 -15.32 10.42
CA GLY A 573 9.72 -15.05 11.86
C GLY A 573 10.24 -13.65 12.23
N PHE A 574 10.14 -12.69 11.30
CA PHE A 574 10.60 -11.31 11.51
C PHE A 574 9.52 -10.37 12.09
N PRO A 575 9.90 -9.15 12.49
CA PRO A 575 8.95 -8.08 12.76
C PRO A 575 8.09 -7.75 11.54
N LEU A 576 6.81 -7.50 11.77
CA LEU A 576 5.96 -6.82 10.78
C LEU A 576 6.38 -5.36 10.60
N GLY A 577 6.15 -4.84 9.40
CA GLY A 577 6.48 -3.48 8.99
C GLY A 577 7.88 -3.38 8.38
N ASP A 578 8.29 -2.14 8.15
CA ASP A 578 9.60 -1.75 7.61
C ASP A 578 10.74 -2.23 8.52
N LEU A 579 11.57 -3.14 8.01
CA LEU A 579 12.75 -3.63 8.74
C LEU A 579 13.96 -2.73 8.54
N TYR A 580 14.04 -1.97 7.43
CA TYR A 580 15.25 -1.22 7.07
C TYR A 580 15.53 -0.10 8.07
N HIS A 581 14.53 0.76 8.33
CA HIS A 581 14.69 1.89 9.25
C HIS A 581 14.64 1.44 10.71
N TRP A 582 13.76 0.50 11.04
CA TRP A 582 13.36 0.23 12.43
C TRP A 582 13.99 -1.04 13.03
N TRP A 583 14.45 -1.98 12.18
CA TRP A 583 15.00 -3.27 12.60
C TRP A 583 16.27 -3.65 11.80
N PRO A 584 17.30 -2.79 11.69
CA PRO A 584 18.40 -2.95 10.74
C PRO A 584 19.21 -4.26 10.89
N ALA A 585 19.26 -4.83 12.10
CA ALA A 585 19.84 -6.15 12.34
C ALA A 585 18.99 -7.27 11.72
N GLN A 586 17.67 -7.24 11.92
CA GLN A 586 16.71 -8.16 11.34
C GLN A 586 16.60 -7.98 9.83
N TYR A 587 16.63 -6.75 9.29
CA TYR A 587 16.73 -6.50 7.84
C TYR A 587 17.98 -7.16 7.23
N THR A 588 19.10 -7.12 7.96
CA THR A 588 20.35 -7.77 7.52
C THR A 588 20.23 -9.29 7.45
N GLN A 589 19.44 -9.90 8.34
CA GLN A 589 19.12 -11.33 8.30
C GLN A 589 18.06 -11.66 7.23
N TRP A 590 16.99 -10.85 7.13
CA TRP A 590 15.88 -11.01 6.18
C TRP A 590 16.36 -10.94 4.73
N LYS A 591 17.32 -10.06 4.40
CA LYS A 591 17.96 -9.98 3.07
C LYS A 591 18.45 -11.34 2.53
N ALA A 592 18.87 -12.27 3.40
CA ALA A 592 19.32 -13.60 3.00
C ALA A 592 18.19 -14.53 2.54
N GLN A 593 16.94 -14.26 2.91
CA GLN A 593 15.76 -15.07 2.54
C GLN A 593 14.65 -14.29 1.80
N ALA A 594 14.76 -12.98 1.65
CA ALA A 594 13.80 -12.12 0.93
C ALA A 594 13.42 -12.65 -0.47
N ALA A 595 14.37 -13.23 -1.21
CA ALA A 595 14.09 -13.84 -2.51
C ALA A 595 13.18 -15.10 -2.42
N ALA A 596 13.34 -15.91 -1.36
CA ALA A 596 12.50 -17.08 -1.10
C ALA A 596 11.12 -16.68 -0.56
N GLU A 597 11.06 -15.63 0.26
CA GLU A 597 9.80 -15.03 0.72
C GLU A 597 8.99 -14.44 -0.44
N ASN A 598 9.59 -13.57 -1.26
CA ASN A 598 8.94 -12.99 -2.44
C ASN A 598 8.49 -14.09 -3.43
N ALA A 599 9.25 -15.20 -3.55
CA ALA A 599 8.82 -16.37 -4.34
C ALA A 599 7.63 -17.13 -3.70
N ARG A 600 7.58 -17.29 -2.38
CA ARG A 600 6.41 -17.86 -1.65
C ARG A 600 5.18 -17.01 -1.83
N ILE A 601 5.28 -15.69 -1.65
CA ILE A 601 4.19 -14.72 -1.81
C ILE A 601 3.67 -14.76 -3.25
N THR A 602 4.56 -14.74 -4.24
CA THR A 602 4.19 -14.84 -5.67
C THR A 602 3.50 -16.17 -5.98
N SER A 603 4.01 -17.29 -5.45
CA SER A 603 3.38 -18.61 -5.60
C SER A 603 1.99 -18.65 -4.98
N TRP A 604 1.80 -18.06 -3.80
CA TRP A 604 0.49 -17.96 -3.14
C TRP A 604 -0.49 -17.13 -3.97
N LEU A 605 -0.09 -15.95 -4.45
CA LEU A 605 -0.90 -15.08 -5.31
C LEU A 605 -1.35 -15.80 -6.60
N MET A 606 -0.44 -16.56 -7.22
CA MET A 606 -0.73 -17.25 -8.48
C MET A 606 -1.54 -18.54 -8.30
N ASN A 607 -1.37 -19.26 -7.18
CA ASN A 607 -2.05 -20.55 -6.95
C ASN A 607 -3.29 -20.45 -6.04
N GLY A 608 -3.54 -19.29 -5.42
CA GLY A 608 -4.63 -19.07 -4.47
C GLY A 608 -4.47 -19.75 -3.12
N LYS A 609 -3.29 -20.33 -2.82
CA LYS A 609 -2.99 -21.05 -1.57
C LYS A 609 -1.52 -20.87 -1.19
N ASP A 610 -1.22 -20.71 0.10
CA ASP A 610 0.16 -20.69 0.60
C ASP A 610 0.83 -22.04 0.33
N PRO A 611 1.96 -22.10 -0.39
CA PRO A 611 2.66 -23.36 -0.66
C PRO A 611 3.24 -24.03 0.59
N LEU A 612 3.29 -23.34 1.74
CA LEU A 612 3.72 -23.91 3.02
C LEU A 612 2.56 -24.20 4.00
N ALA A 613 1.31 -23.94 3.62
CA ALA A 613 0.16 -24.30 4.45
C ALA A 613 -0.06 -25.82 4.48
N SER A 614 0.41 -26.45 5.55
CA SER A 614 -0.06 -27.78 5.94
C SER A 614 -1.55 -27.74 6.25
N ALA A 615 -2.27 -28.86 6.03
CA ALA A 615 -3.73 -28.92 6.04
C ALA A 615 -4.37 -28.88 7.45
N VAL A 616 -4.07 -27.81 8.21
CA VAL A 616 -4.76 -27.41 9.43
C VAL A 616 -5.23 -25.98 9.20
N GLU A 617 -6.52 -25.79 8.92
CA GLU A 617 -7.12 -24.46 8.95
C GLU A 617 -7.11 -23.96 10.39
N SER A 618 -6.12 -23.12 10.73
CA SER A 618 -6.16 -22.32 11.94
C SER A 618 -7.36 -21.37 11.82
N ALA A 619 -8.43 -21.67 12.55
CA ALA A 619 -9.62 -20.84 12.59
C ALA A 619 -9.25 -19.43 13.08
N GLU A 620 -9.14 -18.49 12.14
CA GLU A 620 -8.79 -17.10 12.41
C GLU A 620 -9.85 -16.44 13.30
N GLY A 621 -9.49 -15.30 13.90
CA GLY A 621 -10.39 -14.48 14.72
C GLY A 621 -11.48 -13.80 13.90
N ALA A 622 -12.35 -14.59 13.25
CA ALA A 622 -13.46 -14.13 12.44
C ALA A 622 -14.32 -13.17 13.27
N ILE A 623 -14.52 -11.94 12.76
CA ILE A 623 -15.48 -11.02 13.36
C ILE A 623 -16.87 -11.66 13.23
N PRO A 624 -17.54 -11.96 14.36
CA PRO A 624 -18.73 -12.81 14.33
C PRO A 624 -19.88 -12.20 13.54
N SER A 625 -20.67 -13.03 12.88
CA SER A 625 -21.90 -12.61 12.19
C SER A 625 -23.08 -12.38 13.14
N GLU A 626 -23.06 -13.03 14.31
CA GLU A 626 -24.14 -12.99 15.29
C GLU A 626 -23.61 -12.93 16.74
N PHE A 627 -24.50 -12.53 17.66
CA PHE A 627 -24.27 -12.68 19.09
C PHE A 627 -24.44 -14.15 19.49
N THR A 628 -23.39 -14.75 20.05
CA THR A 628 -23.41 -16.13 20.55
C THR A 628 -22.97 -16.14 22.00
N LEU A 629 -23.46 -17.11 22.76
CA LEU A 629 -22.97 -17.44 24.08
C LEU A 629 -22.58 -18.93 24.08
N SER A 630 -21.30 -19.24 24.24
CA SER A 630 -20.83 -20.63 24.28
C SER A 630 -21.25 -21.32 25.57
N GLN A 631 -21.22 -22.65 25.58
CA GLN A 631 -21.20 -23.38 26.85
C GLN A 631 -19.88 -23.05 27.57
N ASN A 632 -19.93 -22.84 28.89
CA ASN A 632 -18.72 -22.64 29.69
C ASN A 632 -17.84 -23.91 29.67
N TYR A 633 -16.52 -23.75 29.79
CA TYR A 633 -15.59 -24.88 29.87
C TYR A 633 -14.49 -24.64 30.92
N PRO A 634 -14.19 -25.61 31.80
CA PRO A 634 -14.88 -26.90 31.97
C PRO A 634 -16.33 -26.72 32.47
N ASN A 635 -17.18 -27.74 32.34
CA ASN A 635 -18.51 -27.79 32.94
C ASN A 635 -18.92 -29.26 33.22
N PRO A 636 -19.12 -29.69 34.48
CA PRO A 636 -18.94 -28.93 35.72
C PRO A 636 -17.51 -28.37 35.91
N PHE A 637 -17.36 -27.39 36.81
CA PHE A 637 -16.09 -26.71 37.06
C PHE A 637 -15.80 -26.58 38.56
N ASN A 638 -14.52 -26.42 38.92
CA ASN A 638 -14.03 -26.23 40.28
C ASN A 638 -12.68 -25.48 40.26
N PRO A 639 -12.53 -24.31 40.91
CA PRO A 639 -13.56 -23.31 41.19
C PRO A 639 -13.77 -22.33 40.01
N SER A 640 -12.98 -22.42 38.93
CA SER A 640 -12.95 -21.45 37.83
C SER A 640 -13.32 -22.05 36.47
N THR A 641 -13.94 -21.24 35.59
CA THR A 641 -14.38 -21.65 34.24
C THR A 641 -14.32 -20.47 33.26
N HIS A 642 -14.13 -20.76 31.97
CA HIS A 642 -14.17 -19.75 30.92
C HIS A 642 -15.49 -19.78 30.15
N ILE A 643 -16.08 -18.60 29.96
CA ILE A 643 -17.30 -18.36 29.19
C ILE A 643 -16.92 -17.58 27.94
N ARG A 644 -17.01 -18.23 26.77
CA ARG A 644 -16.75 -17.59 25.47
C ARG A 644 -18.04 -17.02 24.89
N TYR A 645 -17.98 -15.85 24.28
CA TYR A 645 -19.13 -15.19 23.65
C TYR A 645 -18.69 -14.30 22.49
N SER A 646 -19.63 -13.96 21.61
CA SER A 646 -19.38 -13.10 20.45
C SER A 646 -20.23 -11.83 20.47
N VAL A 647 -19.65 -10.77 19.89
CA VAL A 647 -20.28 -9.49 19.61
C VAL A 647 -20.08 -9.21 18.11
N PRO A 648 -21.14 -9.11 17.29
CA PRO A 648 -21.01 -8.91 15.84
C PRO A 648 -20.95 -7.44 15.42
N ILE A 649 -21.49 -6.54 16.25
CA ILE A 649 -21.60 -5.09 16.02
C ILE A 649 -21.27 -4.36 17.32
N ARG A 650 -20.66 -3.16 17.23
CA ARG A 650 -20.34 -2.37 18.42
C ARG A 650 -21.62 -2.03 19.19
N ARG A 651 -21.72 -2.43 20.46
CA ARG A 651 -22.92 -2.22 21.29
C ARG A 651 -22.60 -2.28 22.78
N GLN A 652 -23.50 -1.75 23.62
CA GLN A 652 -23.51 -2.08 25.05
C GLN A 652 -23.83 -3.58 25.22
N VAL A 653 -23.04 -4.27 26.02
CA VAL A 653 -23.14 -5.70 26.30
C VAL A 653 -22.99 -5.91 27.80
N SER A 654 -23.90 -6.67 28.39
CA SER A 654 -23.75 -7.19 29.74
C SER A 654 -23.63 -8.71 29.73
N LEU A 655 -22.77 -9.26 30.58
CA LEU A 655 -22.63 -10.68 30.85
C LEU A 655 -22.70 -10.89 32.36
N LYS A 656 -23.79 -11.52 32.82
CA LYS A 656 -24.16 -11.62 34.25
C LYS A 656 -24.48 -13.06 34.65
N VAL A 657 -24.19 -13.41 35.91
CA VAL A 657 -24.42 -14.73 36.52
C VAL A 657 -25.54 -14.64 37.55
N TYR A 658 -26.42 -15.64 37.59
CA TYR A 658 -27.63 -15.71 38.40
C TYR A 658 -27.76 -17.05 39.12
N ASN A 659 -28.39 -17.05 40.30
CA ASN A 659 -28.72 -18.29 41.02
C ASN A 659 -30.07 -18.89 40.57
N LEU A 660 -30.48 -20.01 41.18
CA LEU A 660 -31.76 -20.69 40.91
C LEU A 660 -33.00 -19.82 41.25
N LEU A 661 -32.86 -18.77 42.06
CA LEU A 661 -33.93 -17.83 42.40
C LEU A 661 -33.98 -16.62 41.43
N GLY A 662 -33.14 -16.61 40.40
CA GLY A 662 -33.05 -15.50 39.44
C GLY A 662 -32.36 -14.24 39.98
N GLN A 663 -31.76 -14.31 41.17
CA GLN A 663 -30.99 -13.19 41.74
C GLN A 663 -29.63 -13.09 41.04
N GLU A 664 -29.19 -11.88 40.72
CA GLU A 664 -27.83 -11.65 40.21
C GLU A 664 -26.80 -11.95 41.31
N VAL A 665 -25.77 -12.72 40.95
CA VAL A 665 -24.70 -13.18 41.84
C VAL A 665 -23.38 -12.50 41.50
N LEU A 666 -23.13 -12.24 40.20
CA LEU A 666 -21.91 -11.58 39.73
C LEU A 666 -22.12 -10.99 38.33
N THR A 667 -21.67 -9.75 38.10
CA THR A 667 -21.43 -9.22 36.75
C THR A 667 -20.02 -9.61 36.30
N LEU A 668 -19.90 -10.26 35.16
CA LEU A 668 -18.62 -10.63 34.53
C LEU A 668 -18.14 -9.58 33.53
N PHE A 669 -19.07 -8.87 32.89
CA PHE A 669 -18.81 -7.72 32.03
C PHE A 669 -20.06 -6.84 31.96
N ASP A 670 -19.91 -5.52 31.93
CA ASP A 670 -20.95 -4.57 31.55
C ASP A 670 -20.25 -3.34 30.94
N GLY A 671 -20.51 -3.06 29.65
CA GLY A 671 -19.82 -1.99 28.92
C GLY A 671 -20.07 -2.04 27.41
N ALA A 672 -19.52 -1.05 26.71
CA ALA A 672 -19.52 -1.05 25.25
C ALA A 672 -18.39 -1.96 24.72
N GLN A 673 -18.73 -2.97 23.93
CA GLN A 673 -17.76 -3.82 23.23
C GLN A 673 -17.76 -3.57 21.73
N GLN A 674 -16.64 -3.88 21.10
CA GLN A 674 -16.43 -3.82 19.65
C GLN A 674 -16.82 -5.17 19.01
N PRO A 675 -16.93 -5.24 17.66
CA PRO A 675 -17.08 -6.52 16.97
C PRO A 675 -15.90 -7.46 17.26
N GLY A 676 -16.15 -8.65 17.81
CA GLY A 676 -15.10 -9.58 18.21
C GLY A 676 -15.60 -10.80 18.99
N ASN A 677 -14.64 -11.68 19.33
CA ASN A 677 -14.84 -12.84 20.20
C ASN A 677 -14.20 -12.55 21.57
N TYR A 678 -14.94 -12.80 22.64
CA TYR A 678 -14.55 -12.47 24.01
C TYR A 678 -14.58 -13.71 24.90
N VAL A 679 -13.77 -13.66 25.97
CA VAL A 679 -13.70 -14.70 27.00
C VAL A 679 -13.79 -14.03 28.36
N ALA A 680 -14.85 -14.32 29.11
CA ALA A 680 -14.94 -13.99 30.53
C ALA A 680 -14.49 -15.19 31.36
N THR A 681 -13.78 -14.94 32.46
CA THR A 681 -13.45 -15.96 33.47
C THR A 681 -14.41 -15.80 34.63
N PHE A 682 -15.07 -16.88 35.02
CA PHE A 682 -15.94 -16.92 36.19
C PHE A 682 -15.28 -17.73 37.30
N ASP A 683 -15.06 -17.10 38.45
CA ASP A 683 -14.55 -17.72 39.67
C ASP A 683 -15.71 -17.93 40.67
N GLY A 684 -15.93 -19.19 41.06
CA GLY A 684 -16.95 -19.63 42.01
C GLY A 684 -16.43 -19.92 43.42
N THR A 685 -15.18 -19.56 43.77
CA THR A 685 -14.59 -19.79 45.11
C THR A 685 -15.49 -19.32 46.25
N GLY A 686 -16.08 -18.13 46.13
CA GLY A 686 -16.99 -17.55 47.13
C GLY A 686 -18.42 -18.14 47.15
N LEU A 687 -18.74 -19.11 46.28
CA LEU A 687 -20.09 -19.62 46.06
C LEU A 687 -20.28 -21.06 46.53
N THR A 688 -21.53 -21.50 46.65
CA THR A 688 -21.91 -22.88 47.01
C THR A 688 -21.93 -23.79 45.78
N SER A 689 -21.53 -25.05 45.92
CA SER A 689 -21.72 -26.06 44.87
C SER A 689 -23.19 -26.14 44.44
N GLY A 690 -23.46 -26.14 43.14
CA GLY A 690 -24.83 -26.03 42.62
C GLY A 690 -24.91 -25.58 41.17
N MET A 691 -26.14 -25.39 40.69
CA MET A 691 -26.43 -24.90 39.34
C MET A 691 -26.67 -23.40 39.34
N TYR A 692 -26.02 -22.70 38.42
CA TYR A 692 -26.18 -21.27 38.17
C TYR A 692 -26.51 -21.05 36.69
N PHE A 693 -27.10 -19.90 36.38
CA PHE A 693 -27.31 -19.42 35.03
C PHE A 693 -26.36 -18.28 34.72
N TYR A 694 -26.02 -18.10 33.45
CA TYR A 694 -25.29 -16.93 32.97
C TYR A 694 -25.92 -16.44 31.68
N ARG A 695 -25.99 -15.12 31.54
CA ARG A 695 -26.75 -14.47 30.46
C ARG A 695 -25.94 -13.34 29.83
N LEU A 696 -25.96 -13.32 28.51
CA LEU A 696 -25.46 -12.24 27.66
C LEU A 696 -26.66 -11.41 27.18
N GLU A 697 -26.67 -10.10 27.44
CA GLU A 697 -27.71 -9.18 26.98
C GLU A 697 -27.11 -8.02 26.18
N SER A 698 -27.75 -7.64 25.05
CA SER A 698 -27.31 -6.54 24.20
C SER A 698 -28.47 -5.98 23.36
N GLY A 699 -29.18 -4.98 23.91
CA GLY A 699 -30.41 -4.44 23.33
C GLY A 699 -31.49 -5.53 23.25
N ASN A 700 -31.97 -5.82 22.03
CA ASN A 700 -33.02 -6.83 21.80
C ASN A 700 -32.51 -8.28 21.89
N VAL A 701 -31.21 -8.51 22.08
CA VAL A 701 -30.63 -9.86 22.22
C VAL A 701 -30.48 -10.21 23.69
N SER A 702 -30.97 -11.38 24.08
CA SER A 702 -30.79 -11.96 25.41
C SER A 702 -30.60 -13.47 25.28
N ILE A 703 -29.43 -13.98 25.68
CA ILE A 703 -29.04 -15.40 25.53
C ILE A 703 -28.64 -15.92 26.91
N THR A 704 -29.32 -16.95 27.42
CA THR A 704 -29.03 -17.55 28.74
C THR A 704 -28.52 -18.99 28.57
N LYS A 705 -27.52 -19.38 29.36
CA LYS A 705 -27.06 -20.78 29.53
C LYS A 705 -26.86 -21.12 31.00
N ARG A 706 -26.63 -22.40 31.31
CA ARG A 706 -26.43 -22.92 32.68
C ARG A 706 -25.03 -23.49 32.87
N LEU A 707 -24.49 -23.36 34.08
CA LEU A 707 -23.21 -23.94 34.50
C LEU A 707 -23.33 -24.58 35.89
N ILE A 708 -22.47 -25.55 36.19
CA ILE A 708 -22.53 -26.36 37.41
C ILE A 708 -21.21 -26.25 38.18
N LEU A 709 -21.26 -25.60 39.33
CA LEU A 709 -20.13 -25.50 40.26
C LEU A 709 -20.08 -26.76 41.13
N ILE A 710 -18.94 -27.42 41.17
CA ILE A 710 -18.59 -28.47 42.14
C ILE A 710 -17.43 -27.94 42.97
N LYS A 711 -17.36 -28.35 44.24
CA LYS A 711 -16.21 -28.12 45.14
C LYS A 711 -15.65 -29.47 45.56
#